data_AF-A0A364N154-F1
#
_entry.id   AF-A0A364N154-F1
#
_cell.length_a   1.000
_cell.length_b   1.000
_cell.length_c   1.000
_cell.angle_alpha   90.00
_cell.angle_beta   90.00
_cell.angle_gamma   90.00
#
_symmetry.space_group_name_H-M   'P 1'
#
loop_
_entity.id
_entity.type
_entity.pdbx_description
1 polymer ?
#
loop_
_entity_poly.entity_id
_entity_poly.type
_entity_poly.pdbx_seq_one_letter_code
_entity_poly.pdbx_strand_id
1 'polypeptide(L)'
;MAELHEALACLRPKEFSDIPTDNLKEFLPDILAKAELIANSVPPPPNGTPYESSQRTRTEEQPATGAKDLTISQVRRPPPASEHEKLQKSWGKPLKLSASDAATGMSVFKMAGNDRHGAWFSRTSVHEGLGFEKWKRAMKREFPESLKVQGGPGEGNIRGIGGDQKLEDMTVEGVGQLQVYQLSAQFPGPTSPREFITLLITSDTCLTEASNVANSIPRHFMVVSIPVSHPDAPPRSNMVRGFYESIEMIREIPLEGGDAETNPIEWIMITRSDPGGGIPRFMVERNVPSSIVQDAVKFLHWACAKDDEADATADTPKAHKDGHRMSLADSNGNSAGVGTSIADTPSHQRHMSQNSSQLGLQRTASISSSSSSTSADSFASAEQFTTAREGIPVDTSIPTPSTMSQQSLPLADESLQHKGLQKIEEKKEQLKVKLEQAREKRDTDLQAESTKTEKEIQKANERHERDKKKQETKYQKEVRKLEERREKETRKLLARQQKEADKNQLQKTQRERDEYKQRMDILEQENKLLKEQIGGLQRENTALVSRLGRSEEGIKILRSIKEQEDKVCPYYQVYRTSFAPLLRKYISRLQSTLKKTEIEDQREEIGEKLRLLQEMENPTYMTPSTAPAGGKEGEAMKPTILAFHGSGSNAMVHTVQLARLNRVIGDDFNIESMEAPFPSQAGPGVLPFFDGCGPFKRWLNTTVTISDMKAGASTNIMPSEVEDLVRGTVQRIRSSGGNVVGLIGFSQGTKVVAGLLKGAEIARALKEKGATEEGDLDWYSWKFGISVCGSYPPPLLPPSVTSALSSFSSLEKAEQEELLHGKITTPTLHVQGNQDEWNWAGEALIKGFYETGEGKSVVKEWDMGHYYPTLPQESEEIAGWIKEVMAG
;
A
#
# COMPACT_ATOMS: atom_id res chain seq x y z
N MET A 1 16.50 -24.94 17.37
CA MET A 1 15.36 -25.33 16.50
C MET A 1 14.18 -25.82 17.33
N ALA A 2 14.01 -27.12 17.59
CA ALA A 2 12.80 -27.68 18.22
C ALA A 2 12.42 -27.00 19.54
N GLU A 3 13.36 -26.96 20.49
CA GLU A 3 13.30 -26.24 21.77
C GLU A 3 12.81 -24.78 21.66
N LEU A 4 13.25 -24.03 20.65
CA LEU A 4 12.80 -22.64 20.45
C LEU A 4 11.34 -22.59 19.95
N HIS A 5 10.92 -23.52 19.09
CA HIS A 5 9.52 -23.61 18.66
C HIS A 5 8.60 -24.09 19.79
N GLU A 6 9.10 -24.93 20.69
CA GLU A 6 8.42 -25.40 21.89
C GLU A 6 8.26 -24.26 22.92
N ALA A 7 9.32 -23.49 23.17
CA ALA A 7 9.24 -22.27 23.98
C ALA A 7 8.24 -21.26 23.38
N LEU A 8 8.30 -21.00 22.07
CA LEU A 8 7.36 -20.10 21.38
C LEU A 8 5.90 -20.58 21.41
N ALA A 9 5.65 -21.85 21.71
CA ALA A 9 4.29 -22.36 21.92
C ALA A 9 3.66 -21.88 23.25
N CYS A 10 4.42 -21.29 24.19
CA CYS A 10 3.83 -20.65 25.37
C CYS A 10 2.97 -19.42 24.99
N LEU A 11 3.34 -18.72 23.90
CA LEU A 11 2.70 -17.47 23.45
C LEU A 11 1.38 -17.67 22.68
N ARG A 12 0.92 -18.91 22.52
CA ARG A 12 -0.31 -19.25 21.79
C ARG A 12 -1.57 -18.61 22.38
N PRO A 13 -2.58 -18.31 21.53
CA PRO A 13 -3.93 -18.02 21.97
C PRO A 13 -4.42 -18.95 23.09
N LYS A 14 -5.06 -18.39 24.11
CA LYS A 14 -5.67 -19.12 25.23
C LYS A 14 -7.11 -18.68 25.44
N GLU A 15 -7.92 -19.50 26.10
CA GLU A 15 -9.12 -19.01 26.76
C GLU A 15 -8.75 -18.48 28.15
N PHE A 16 -9.32 -17.35 28.60
CA PHE A 16 -9.00 -16.78 29.91
C PHE A 16 -9.40 -17.71 31.06
N SER A 17 -10.43 -18.53 30.86
CA SER A 17 -10.87 -19.59 31.79
C SER A 17 -9.77 -20.62 32.13
N ASP A 18 -8.78 -20.77 31.26
CA ASP A 18 -7.75 -21.80 31.36
C ASP A 18 -6.48 -21.27 32.06
N ILE A 19 -6.49 -20.00 32.47
CA ILE A 19 -5.42 -19.37 33.23
C ILE A 19 -5.66 -19.62 34.73
N PRO A 20 -4.71 -20.23 35.47
CA PRO A 20 -4.85 -20.50 36.90
C PRO A 20 -4.65 -19.22 37.71
N THR A 21 -5.68 -18.38 37.77
CA THR A 21 -5.70 -17.10 38.50
C THR A 21 -5.49 -17.26 40.01
N ASP A 22 -5.75 -18.45 40.55
CA ASP A 22 -5.45 -18.88 41.91
C ASP A 22 -3.98 -19.29 42.14
N ASN A 23 -3.28 -19.74 41.09
CA ASN A 23 -1.89 -20.23 41.15
C ASN A 23 -0.94 -19.50 40.18
N LEU A 24 -1.07 -18.18 40.07
CA LEU A 24 -0.18 -17.37 39.22
C LEU A 24 1.31 -17.41 39.65
N LYS A 25 1.60 -17.82 40.89
CA LYS A 25 2.98 -17.96 41.41
C LYS A 25 3.78 -19.07 40.72
N GLU A 26 3.13 -20.12 40.23
CA GLU A 26 3.78 -21.19 39.46
C GLU A 26 3.65 -20.97 37.95
N PHE A 27 2.54 -20.36 37.50
CA PHE A 27 2.25 -20.12 36.08
C PHE A 27 3.13 -19.02 35.44
N LEU A 28 3.35 -17.89 36.13
CA LEU A 28 4.12 -16.77 35.54
C LEU A 28 5.61 -17.11 35.33
N PRO A 29 6.34 -17.76 36.27
CA PRO A 29 7.75 -18.09 36.07
C PRO A 29 8.02 -19.00 34.88
N ASP A 30 7.14 -19.96 34.56
CA ASP A 30 7.27 -20.85 33.40
C ASP A 30 7.24 -20.07 32.06
N ILE A 31 6.29 -19.14 31.93
CA ILE A 31 6.17 -18.28 30.75
C ILE A 31 7.38 -17.33 30.66
N LEU A 32 7.79 -16.74 31.78
CA LEU A 32 8.90 -15.79 31.86
C LEU A 32 10.26 -16.46 31.54
N ALA A 33 10.51 -17.68 32.02
CA ALA A 33 11.72 -18.45 31.68
C ALA A 33 11.77 -18.81 30.19
N LYS A 34 10.64 -19.23 29.60
CA LYS A 34 10.53 -19.46 28.15
C LYS A 34 10.75 -18.17 27.37
N ALA A 35 10.25 -17.03 27.87
CA ALA A 35 10.46 -15.73 27.25
C ALA A 35 11.92 -15.23 27.33
N GLU A 36 12.66 -15.52 28.42
CA GLU A 36 14.11 -15.29 28.50
C GLU A 36 14.86 -16.10 27.42
N LEU A 37 14.55 -17.38 27.26
CA LEU A 37 15.15 -18.25 26.24
C LEU A 37 14.88 -17.72 24.83
N ILE A 38 13.63 -17.33 24.53
CA ILE A 38 13.25 -16.75 23.24
C ILE A 38 13.99 -15.43 22.99
N ALA A 39 14.04 -14.53 23.98
CA ALA A 39 14.72 -13.24 23.86
C ALA A 39 16.24 -13.39 23.64
N ASN A 40 16.89 -14.32 24.35
CA ASN A 40 18.31 -14.61 24.16
C ASN A 40 18.63 -15.37 22.87
N SER A 41 17.64 -16.01 22.25
CA SER A 41 17.78 -16.62 20.92
C SER A 41 17.91 -15.59 19.79
N VAL A 42 17.57 -14.30 20.01
CA VAL A 42 17.69 -13.27 18.96
C VAL A 42 19.17 -12.90 18.78
N PRO A 43 19.72 -12.93 17.55
CA PRO A 43 21.10 -12.50 17.30
C PRO A 43 21.25 -10.99 17.57
N PRO A 44 22.37 -10.52 18.14
CA PRO A 44 22.60 -9.09 18.36
C PRO A 44 22.78 -8.33 17.03
N PRO A 45 22.66 -6.98 17.02
CA PRO A 45 22.87 -6.17 15.83
C PRO A 45 24.24 -6.45 15.15
N PRO A 46 24.30 -6.50 13.81
CA PRO A 46 25.54 -6.71 13.08
C PRO A 46 26.43 -5.47 13.18
N ASN A 47 27.74 -5.70 13.35
CA ASN A 47 28.76 -4.66 13.49
C ASN A 47 28.63 -3.84 14.81
N GLY A 48 29.05 -4.44 15.92
CA GLY A 48 29.22 -3.74 17.21
C GLY A 48 30.53 -4.16 17.89
N THR A 49 31.08 -3.27 18.70
CA THR A 49 32.29 -3.49 19.51
C THR A 49 31.99 -4.49 20.63
N PRO A 50 32.83 -5.52 20.86
CA PRO A 50 32.68 -6.43 22.01
C PRO A 50 32.64 -5.68 23.34
N TYR A 51 31.97 -6.28 24.33
CA TYR A 51 31.77 -5.68 25.66
C TYR A 51 33.09 -5.28 26.33
N GLU A 52 34.09 -6.16 26.25
CA GLU A 52 35.39 -6.05 26.91
C GLU A 52 36.29 -4.95 26.32
N SER A 53 35.93 -4.42 25.14
CA SER A 53 36.61 -3.31 24.47
C SER A 53 35.68 -2.13 24.18
N SER A 54 34.48 -2.13 24.77
CA SER A 54 33.47 -1.10 24.60
C SER A 54 33.65 0.08 25.56
N GLN A 55 33.21 1.25 25.10
CA GLN A 55 32.94 2.44 25.91
C GLN A 55 31.60 3.01 25.46
N ARG A 56 31.02 3.95 26.23
CA ARG A 56 29.79 4.64 25.85
C ARG A 56 30.01 5.38 24.52
N THR A 57 29.07 5.19 23.60
CA THR A 57 29.06 5.83 22.27
C THR A 57 28.61 7.29 22.37
N ARG A 58 27.78 7.61 23.36
CA ARG A 58 27.28 8.96 23.64
C ARG A 58 28.33 9.77 24.40
N THR A 59 28.70 10.92 23.85
CA THR A 59 29.59 11.91 24.48
C THR A 59 28.84 13.05 25.18
N GLU A 60 27.52 13.12 25.01
CA GLU A 60 26.65 14.12 25.63
C GLU A 60 26.20 13.66 27.02
N GLU A 61 26.60 14.39 28.07
CA GLU A 61 26.23 14.12 29.47
C GLU A 61 24.72 14.26 29.75
N GLN A 62 24.00 15.00 28.92
CA GLN A 62 22.57 15.26 29.09
C GLN A 62 21.72 14.15 28.44
N PRO A 63 20.58 13.75 29.03
CA PRO A 63 19.62 12.86 28.39
C PRO A 63 19.05 13.40 27.08
N ALA A 64 18.66 12.51 26.18
CA ALA A 64 18.03 12.84 24.90
C ALA A 64 16.57 13.28 25.11
N THR A 65 16.23 14.49 24.65
CA THR A 65 14.88 15.08 24.75
C THR A 65 13.97 14.69 23.59
N GLY A 66 14.52 14.18 22.48
CA GLY A 66 13.77 13.59 21.37
C GLY A 66 14.46 12.35 20.79
N ALA A 67 13.70 11.55 20.02
CA ALA A 67 14.21 10.30 19.43
C ALA A 67 15.34 10.48 18.40
N LYS A 68 15.56 11.70 17.90
CA LYS A 68 16.65 12.04 16.98
C LYS A 68 17.97 12.32 17.71
N ASP A 69 17.89 12.59 19.00
CA ASP A 69 19.00 12.98 19.87
C ASP A 69 19.54 11.76 20.65
N LEU A 70 18.86 10.61 20.53
CA LEU A 70 19.31 9.30 20.98
C LEU A 70 20.53 8.84 20.17
N THR A 71 21.51 8.29 20.88
CA THR A 71 22.71 7.74 20.25
C THR A 71 22.50 6.26 19.95
N ILE A 72 22.73 5.85 18.69
CA ILE A 72 22.77 4.43 18.30
C ILE A 72 24.08 3.85 18.83
N SER A 73 23.98 3.01 19.85
CA SER A 73 25.17 2.46 20.51
C SER A 73 25.90 1.48 19.61
N GLN A 74 27.23 1.52 19.65
CA GLN A 74 28.07 0.48 19.03
C GLN A 74 28.39 -0.67 20.00
N VAL A 75 27.93 -0.59 21.25
CA VAL A 75 28.25 -1.54 22.31
C VAL A 75 27.50 -2.86 22.10
N ARG A 76 28.22 -3.97 22.04
CA ARG A 76 27.65 -5.33 22.03
C ARG A 76 27.88 -5.99 23.38
N ARG A 77 26.80 -6.37 24.06
CA ARG A 77 26.84 -7.17 25.30
C ARG A 77 27.57 -8.51 25.13
N PRO A 78 28.00 -9.17 26.22
CA PRO A 78 28.45 -10.55 26.18
C PRO A 78 27.38 -11.50 25.61
N PRO A 79 27.77 -12.65 25.02
CA PRO A 79 26.84 -13.71 24.66
C PRO A 79 26.01 -14.18 25.86
N PRO A 80 24.76 -14.65 25.65
CA PRO A 80 24.00 -15.34 26.70
C PRO A 80 24.62 -16.72 26.98
N ALA A 81 24.05 -17.47 27.94
CA ALA A 81 24.46 -18.87 28.15
C ALA A 81 24.45 -19.69 26.84
N SER A 82 25.42 -20.59 26.69
CA SER A 82 25.73 -21.23 25.41
C SER A 82 24.54 -21.98 24.78
N GLU A 83 23.63 -22.54 25.58
CA GLU A 83 22.42 -23.19 25.05
C GLU A 83 21.50 -22.18 24.35
N HIS A 84 21.28 -20.99 24.93
CA HIS A 84 20.54 -19.91 24.28
C HIS A 84 21.29 -19.35 23.06
N GLU A 85 22.62 -19.22 23.13
CA GLU A 85 23.43 -18.74 22.00
C GLU A 85 23.33 -19.70 20.79
N LYS A 86 23.32 -21.02 21.00
CA LYS A 86 23.14 -22.01 19.93
C LYS A 86 21.82 -21.81 19.17
N LEU A 87 20.78 -21.28 19.82
CA LEU A 87 19.47 -21.00 19.21
C LEU A 87 19.47 -19.80 18.26
N GLN A 88 20.47 -18.91 18.29
CA GLN A 88 20.61 -17.79 17.34
C GLN A 88 20.67 -18.26 15.88
N LYS A 89 21.16 -19.49 15.66
CA LYS A 89 21.21 -20.17 14.35
C LYS A 89 19.81 -20.50 13.76
N SER A 90 18.75 -20.33 14.55
CA SER A 90 17.35 -20.51 14.10
C SER A 90 16.84 -19.31 13.30
N TRP A 91 17.45 -18.13 13.49
CA TRP A 91 17.12 -16.90 12.79
C TRP A 91 17.91 -16.78 11.49
N GLY A 92 17.28 -16.24 10.44
CA GLY A 92 17.96 -15.93 9.18
C GLY A 92 19.00 -14.82 9.30
N LYS A 93 19.66 -14.47 8.20
CA LYS A 93 20.50 -13.26 8.12
C LYS A 93 19.63 -12.00 8.37
N PRO A 94 20.20 -10.88 8.87
CA PRO A 94 19.49 -9.62 8.99
C PRO A 94 18.82 -9.22 7.67
N LEU A 95 17.55 -8.80 7.73
CA LEU A 95 16.78 -8.38 6.57
C LEU A 95 17.31 -7.04 6.03
N LYS A 96 17.32 -6.90 4.70
CA LYS A 96 17.68 -5.65 4.04
C LYS A 96 16.54 -4.63 4.16
N LEU A 97 16.68 -3.72 5.12
CA LEU A 97 15.74 -2.64 5.38
C LEU A 97 15.86 -1.48 4.35
N SER A 98 14.91 -0.55 4.39
CA SER A 98 15.00 0.71 3.63
C SER A 98 16.11 1.62 4.17
N ALA A 99 16.52 2.63 3.41
CA ALA A 99 17.58 3.55 3.86
C ALA A 99 17.18 4.36 5.12
N SER A 100 15.89 4.69 5.27
CA SER A 100 15.35 5.37 6.45
C SER A 100 15.21 4.42 7.64
N ASP A 101 14.78 3.17 7.42
CA ASP A 101 14.65 2.18 8.49
C ASP A 101 16.03 1.75 9.00
N ALA A 102 17.00 1.53 8.12
CA ALA A 102 18.37 1.18 8.49
C ALA A 102 19.09 2.30 9.26
N ALA A 103 18.74 3.56 9.01
CA ALA A 103 19.30 4.71 9.73
C ALA A 103 18.88 4.79 11.21
N THR A 104 17.92 3.96 11.66
CA THR A 104 17.53 3.85 13.08
C THR A 104 18.50 3.00 13.92
N GLY A 105 19.42 2.27 13.27
CA GLY A 105 20.27 1.27 13.92
C GLY A 105 19.56 -0.04 14.27
N MET A 106 18.25 -0.14 14.02
CA MET A 106 17.47 -1.35 14.30
C MET A 106 17.73 -2.43 13.26
N SER A 107 17.98 -3.65 13.73
CA SER A 107 18.18 -4.83 12.92
C SER A 107 16.99 -5.75 13.02
N VAL A 108 16.45 -6.20 11.87
CA VAL A 108 15.31 -7.10 11.81
C VAL A 108 15.71 -8.47 11.29
N PHE A 109 15.22 -9.53 11.92
CA PHE A 109 15.46 -10.92 11.55
C PHE A 109 14.12 -11.63 11.28
N LYS A 110 14.16 -12.73 10.51
CA LYS A 110 13.01 -13.59 10.22
C LYS A 110 13.35 -15.04 10.54
N MET A 111 12.38 -15.78 11.06
CA MET A 111 12.43 -17.22 11.30
C MET A 111 11.12 -17.88 10.85
N ALA A 112 11.17 -19.06 10.23
CA ALA A 112 9.97 -19.80 9.87
C ALA A 112 9.27 -20.37 11.12
N GLY A 113 7.94 -20.24 11.21
CA GLY A 113 7.18 -20.74 12.38
C GLY A 113 7.09 -22.27 12.48
N ASN A 114 7.27 -22.99 11.36
CA ASN A 114 7.19 -24.46 11.24
C ASN A 114 5.86 -25.10 11.71
N ASP A 115 4.82 -24.29 11.88
CA ASP A 115 3.60 -24.60 12.64
C ASP A 115 2.31 -24.17 11.94
N ARG A 116 2.39 -23.78 10.66
CA ARG A 116 1.29 -23.22 9.85
C ARG A 116 0.65 -21.93 10.41
N HIS A 117 1.34 -21.16 11.26
CA HIS A 117 0.85 -19.84 11.74
C HIS A 117 1.58 -18.65 11.10
N GLY A 118 2.56 -18.90 10.21
CA GLY A 118 3.38 -17.87 9.57
C GLY A 118 4.74 -17.71 10.25
N ALA A 119 5.55 -16.81 9.70
CA ALA A 119 6.89 -16.52 10.21
C ALA A 119 6.88 -15.70 11.51
N TRP A 120 7.93 -15.90 12.30
CA TRP A 120 8.32 -15.01 13.39
C TRP A 120 9.25 -13.93 12.86
N PHE A 121 9.09 -12.71 13.39
CA PHE A 121 10.00 -11.60 13.17
C PHE A 121 10.58 -11.17 14.52
N SER A 122 11.82 -10.67 14.49
CA SER A 122 12.41 -10.01 15.65
C SER A 122 13.12 -8.72 15.23
N ARG A 123 13.15 -7.75 16.15
CA ARG A 123 13.86 -6.49 16.06
C ARG A 123 14.84 -6.42 17.22
N THR A 124 16.08 -5.98 16.97
CA THR A 124 17.01 -5.62 18.04
C THR A 124 17.76 -4.33 17.72
N SER A 125 18.04 -3.54 18.75
CA SER A 125 18.86 -2.33 18.72
C SER A 125 19.51 -2.11 20.08
N VAL A 126 20.51 -1.23 20.12
CA VAL A 126 21.13 -0.75 21.37
C VAL A 126 21.14 0.78 21.34
N HIS A 127 20.65 1.42 22.40
CA HIS A 127 20.45 2.87 22.48
C HIS A 127 21.11 3.47 23.72
N GLU A 128 21.66 4.68 23.57
CA GLU A 128 22.20 5.49 24.66
C GLU A 128 21.53 6.88 24.68
N GLY A 129 21.43 7.49 25.87
CA GLY A 129 20.80 8.80 26.08
C GLY A 129 19.38 8.77 26.65
N LEU A 130 18.77 7.59 26.84
CA LEU A 130 17.53 7.42 27.60
C LEU A 130 17.77 6.40 28.71
N GLY A 131 17.63 6.83 29.97
CA GLY A 131 17.92 6.02 31.15
C GLY A 131 16.98 4.84 31.33
N PHE A 132 17.48 3.77 31.95
CA PHE A 132 16.75 2.51 32.15
C PHE A 132 15.42 2.71 32.88
N GLU A 133 15.38 3.51 33.95
CA GLU A 133 14.13 3.71 34.70
C GLU A 133 13.12 4.56 33.89
N LYS A 134 13.59 5.44 33.00
CA LYS A 134 12.70 6.17 32.07
C LYS A 134 12.14 5.25 30.97
N TRP A 135 12.96 4.37 30.40
CA TRP A 135 12.50 3.30 29.49
C TRP A 135 11.44 2.41 30.14
N LYS A 136 11.74 1.86 31.33
CA LYS A 136 10.86 0.97 32.10
C LYS A 136 9.55 1.65 32.47
N ARG A 137 9.61 2.92 32.91
CA ARG A 137 8.42 3.74 33.20
C ARG A 137 7.59 4.02 31.95
N ALA A 138 8.23 4.28 30.80
CA ALA A 138 7.54 4.49 29.52
C ALA A 138 6.79 3.22 29.08
N MET A 139 7.45 2.05 29.09
CA MET A 139 6.80 0.77 28.73
C MET A 139 5.64 0.41 29.67
N LYS A 140 5.81 0.57 31.01
CA LYS A 140 4.72 0.34 31.98
C LYS A 140 3.53 1.30 31.82
N ARG A 141 3.70 2.44 31.15
CA ARG A 141 2.67 3.49 30.99
C ARG A 141 1.97 3.49 29.63
N GLU A 142 2.42 2.69 28.67
CA GLU A 142 1.93 2.76 27.28
C GLU A 142 0.41 2.57 27.16
N PHE A 143 -0.12 1.41 27.56
CA PHE A 143 -1.56 1.15 27.52
C PHE A 143 -2.37 2.02 28.51
N PRO A 144 -1.91 2.25 29.77
CA PRO A 144 -2.56 3.19 30.69
C PRO A 144 -2.63 4.65 30.21
N GLU A 145 -1.71 5.11 29.36
CA GLU A 145 -1.77 6.43 28.73
C GLU A 145 -2.76 6.43 27.55
N SER A 146 -2.75 5.40 26.71
CA SER A 146 -3.68 5.27 25.58
C SER A 146 -5.15 5.26 26.04
N LEU A 147 -5.45 4.58 27.16
CA LEU A 147 -6.80 4.54 27.76
C LEU A 147 -7.35 5.91 28.23
N LYS A 148 -6.52 6.97 28.24
CA LYS A 148 -6.95 8.32 28.63
C LYS A 148 -7.67 9.06 27.50
N VAL A 149 -7.63 8.53 26.27
CA VAL A 149 -8.33 9.07 25.11
C VAL A 149 -9.46 8.12 24.74
N GLN A 150 -10.65 8.66 24.47
CA GLN A 150 -11.80 7.88 24.00
C GLN A 150 -12.23 8.39 22.63
N GLY A 151 -12.41 7.47 21.67
CA GLY A 151 -12.76 7.82 20.30
C GLY A 151 -12.84 6.61 19.37
N GLY A 152 -12.30 6.74 18.16
CA GLY A 152 -12.30 5.70 17.14
C GLY A 152 -11.31 4.54 17.37
N PRO A 153 -11.30 3.52 16.50
CA PRO A 153 -10.45 2.34 16.64
C PRO A 153 -8.95 2.70 16.64
N GLY A 154 -8.27 2.41 17.74
CA GLY A 154 -6.86 2.77 17.96
C GLY A 154 -6.60 4.25 18.23
N GLU A 155 -7.63 5.06 18.52
CA GLU A 155 -7.42 6.46 18.93
C GLU A 155 -6.66 6.53 20.26
N GLY A 156 -5.79 7.53 20.42
CA GLY A 156 -4.90 7.65 21.58
C GLY A 156 -3.69 6.71 21.59
N ASN A 157 -3.47 5.91 20.54
CA ASN A 157 -2.30 5.02 20.49
C ASN A 157 -0.96 5.78 20.46
N ILE A 158 0.02 5.27 21.22
CA ILE A 158 1.40 5.78 21.19
C ILE A 158 2.14 5.22 19.97
N ARG A 159 1.98 3.91 19.73
CA ARG A 159 2.40 3.19 18.53
C ARG A 159 1.33 2.14 18.20
N GLY A 160 1.01 1.99 16.93
CA GLY A 160 0.28 0.84 16.40
C GLY A 160 -1.17 0.57 16.89
N ILE A 161 -1.37 0.21 18.16
CA ILE A 161 -2.64 -0.24 18.77
C ILE A 161 -2.98 0.64 19.98
N GLY A 162 -4.26 0.97 20.13
CA GLY A 162 -4.80 1.72 21.27
C GLY A 162 -5.45 0.80 22.28
N GLY A 163 -5.53 1.24 23.54
CA GLY A 163 -6.29 0.58 24.59
C GLY A 163 -7.75 1.04 24.58
N ASP A 164 -8.68 0.09 24.46
CA ASP A 164 -10.12 0.36 24.56
C ASP A 164 -10.60 0.20 26.01
N GLN A 165 -10.17 -0.89 26.65
CA GLN A 165 -10.55 -1.25 28.02
C GLN A 165 -9.48 -2.15 28.65
N LYS A 166 -9.20 -1.98 29.94
CA LYS A 166 -8.51 -3.00 30.76
C LYS A 166 -9.59 -3.88 31.41
N LEU A 167 -9.49 -5.18 31.22
CA LEU A 167 -10.41 -6.19 31.75
C LEU A 167 -9.91 -6.71 33.10
N GLU A 168 -8.62 -7.04 33.19
CA GLU A 168 -8.01 -7.69 34.36
C GLU A 168 -6.70 -7.01 34.77
N ASP A 169 -6.39 -7.07 36.07
CA ASP A 169 -5.16 -6.52 36.65
C ASP A 169 -4.76 -7.26 37.95
N MET A 170 -3.74 -8.11 37.87
CA MET A 170 -3.31 -9.01 38.94
C MET A 170 -1.80 -8.90 39.16
N THR A 171 -1.37 -8.53 40.36
CA THR A 171 0.06 -8.42 40.72
C THR A 171 0.51 -9.61 41.56
N VAL A 172 1.62 -10.23 41.17
CA VAL A 172 2.27 -11.34 41.89
C VAL A 172 3.60 -10.84 42.46
N GLU A 173 3.59 -10.58 43.77
CA GLU A 173 4.76 -10.10 44.52
C GLU A 173 6.00 -10.96 44.26
N GLY A 174 7.11 -10.30 43.90
CA GLY A 174 8.40 -10.94 43.59
C GLY A 174 8.51 -11.56 42.19
N VAL A 175 7.43 -11.62 41.40
CA VAL A 175 7.42 -12.28 40.08
C VAL A 175 7.05 -11.32 38.94
N GLY A 176 6.00 -10.52 39.10
CA GLY A 176 5.53 -9.64 38.04
C GLY A 176 4.05 -9.27 38.13
N GLN A 177 3.48 -8.83 37.01
CA GLN A 177 2.10 -8.40 36.88
C GLN A 177 1.47 -9.04 35.64
N LEU A 178 0.24 -9.52 35.76
CA LEU A 178 -0.62 -10.03 34.69
C LEU A 178 -1.78 -9.06 34.51
N GLN A 179 -2.01 -8.62 33.28
CA GLN A 179 -3.15 -7.77 32.92
C GLN A 179 -3.83 -8.32 31.67
N VAL A 180 -5.11 -8.05 31.46
CA VAL A 180 -5.79 -8.29 30.18
C VAL A 180 -6.35 -6.98 29.66
N TYR A 181 -6.07 -6.65 28.40
CA TYR A 181 -6.63 -5.48 27.72
C TYR A 181 -7.39 -5.89 26.47
N GLN A 182 -8.52 -5.23 26.24
CA GLN A 182 -9.13 -5.11 24.92
C GLN A 182 -8.48 -3.90 24.22
N LEU A 183 -7.94 -4.15 23.03
CA LEU A 183 -7.17 -3.20 22.24
C LEU A 183 -7.79 -3.07 20.84
N SER A 184 -7.63 -1.93 20.18
CA SER A 184 -8.04 -1.75 18.78
C SER A 184 -7.02 -1.01 17.93
N ALA A 185 -7.17 -1.14 16.61
CA ALA A 185 -6.43 -0.35 15.64
C ALA A 185 -7.22 -0.13 14.35
N GLN A 186 -7.23 1.10 13.86
CA GLN A 186 -7.56 1.39 12.48
C GLN A 186 -6.46 0.87 11.55
N PHE A 187 -6.85 0.14 10.51
CA PHE A 187 -5.97 -0.28 9.42
C PHE A 187 -6.24 0.57 8.17
N PRO A 188 -5.29 0.71 7.23
CA PRO A 188 -5.55 1.40 5.97
C PRO A 188 -6.75 0.82 5.19
N GLY A 189 -7.50 1.72 4.56
CA GLY A 189 -8.61 1.35 3.66
C GLY A 189 -8.14 0.51 2.48
N PRO A 190 -8.99 -0.38 1.92
CA PRO A 190 -10.41 -0.58 2.23
C PRO A 190 -10.68 -1.65 3.31
N THR A 191 -9.77 -1.85 4.27
CA THR A 191 -9.91 -2.89 5.30
C THR A 191 -10.58 -2.41 6.59
N SER A 192 -11.33 -3.31 7.22
CA SER A 192 -12.03 -3.03 8.49
C SER A 192 -11.06 -2.80 9.66
N PRO A 193 -11.48 -2.07 10.72
CA PRO A 193 -10.70 -1.95 11.94
C PRO A 193 -10.45 -3.31 12.59
N ARG A 194 -9.37 -3.44 13.35
CA ARG A 194 -9.06 -4.67 14.11
C ARG A 194 -9.26 -4.45 15.59
N GLU A 195 -9.63 -5.54 16.25
CA GLU A 195 -9.62 -5.65 17.70
C GLU A 195 -8.78 -6.85 18.16
N PHE A 196 -7.99 -6.63 19.19
CA PHE A 196 -7.16 -7.63 19.84
C PHE A 196 -7.59 -7.74 21.30
N ILE A 197 -7.44 -8.91 21.90
CA ILE A 197 -7.52 -9.07 23.35
C ILE A 197 -6.24 -9.78 23.76
N THR A 198 -5.50 -9.15 24.66
CA THR A 198 -4.12 -9.55 24.96
C THR A 198 -3.93 -9.64 26.46
N LEU A 199 -3.51 -10.83 26.89
CA LEU A 199 -2.88 -11.06 28.17
C LEU A 199 -1.45 -10.48 28.12
N LEU A 200 -1.21 -9.46 28.93
CA LEU A 200 0.09 -8.82 29.10
C LEU A 200 0.69 -9.25 30.43
N ILE A 201 1.77 -10.03 30.37
CA ILE A 201 2.58 -10.39 31.54
C ILE A 201 3.82 -9.48 31.53
N THR A 202 4.12 -8.84 32.65
CA THR A 202 5.31 -7.99 32.78
C THR A 202 6.16 -8.32 34.01
N SER A 203 7.48 -8.22 33.90
CA SER A 203 8.42 -8.52 34.99
C SER A 203 9.73 -7.74 34.86
N ASP A 204 10.29 -7.37 36.00
CA ASP A 204 11.63 -6.80 36.20
C ASP A 204 12.52 -7.69 37.10
N THR A 205 12.12 -8.97 37.27
CA THR A 205 12.82 -10.00 38.08
C THR A 205 12.96 -11.35 37.35
N CYS A 206 12.67 -11.39 36.04
CA CYS A 206 12.55 -12.63 35.26
C CYS A 206 13.84 -13.20 34.67
N LEU A 207 14.90 -12.39 34.52
CA LEU A 207 16.16 -12.89 33.94
C LEU A 207 16.98 -13.68 34.96
N THR A 208 17.70 -14.68 34.46
CA THR A 208 18.56 -15.58 35.24
C THR A 208 20.03 -15.39 34.89
N GLU A 209 20.91 -16.24 35.46
CA GLU A 209 22.33 -16.31 35.08
C GLU A 209 22.54 -16.51 33.57
N ALA A 210 21.54 -17.04 32.84
CA ALA A 210 21.56 -17.21 31.39
C ALA A 210 21.64 -15.88 30.60
N SER A 211 21.35 -14.75 31.26
CA SER A 211 21.44 -13.38 30.73
C SER A 211 22.53 -12.53 31.39
N ASN A 212 23.46 -13.13 32.16
CA ASN A 212 24.49 -12.40 32.90
C ASN A 212 25.35 -11.47 32.01
N VAL A 213 25.63 -10.27 32.54
CA VAL A 213 26.67 -9.34 32.05
C VAL A 213 27.69 -9.13 33.17
N ALA A 214 28.97 -9.34 32.87
CA ALA A 214 30.07 -9.25 33.84
C ALA A 214 29.84 -10.00 35.18
N ASN A 215 29.23 -11.19 35.12
CA ASN A 215 28.84 -12.03 36.27
C ASN A 215 27.72 -11.45 37.16
N SER A 216 26.88 -10.57 36.61
CA SER A 216 25.68 -10.05 37.27
C SER A 216 24.47 -10.08 36.34
N ILE A 217 23.26 -10.27 36.90
CA ILE A 217 22.02 -10.17 36.14
C ILE A 217 21.74 -8.66 35.91
N PRO A 218 21.68 -8.18 34.66
CA PRO A 218 21.50 -6.75 34.38
C PRO A 218 20.10 -6.26 34.76
N ARG A 219 19.95 -4.95 34.99
CA ARG A 219 18.62 -4.34 35.11
C ARG A 219 17.83 -4.56 33.82
N HIS A 220 16.60 -5.05 33.94
CA HIS A 220 15.79 -5.47 32.82
C HIS A 220 14.30 -5.22 33.06
N PHE A 221 13.53 -5.14 31.98
CA PHE A 221 12.08 -5.19 32.02
C PHE A 221 11.56 -5.91 30.79
N MET A 222 10.68 -6.89 31.00
CA MET A 222 10.10 -7.73 29.97
C MET A 222 8.58 -7.56 29.94
N VAL A 223 8.02 -7.56 28.73
CA VAL A 223 6.59 -7.57 28.43
C VAL A 223 6.32 -8.75 27.48
N VAL A 224 5.44 -9.65 27.89
CA VAL A 224 5.00 -10.82 27.11
C VAL A 224 3.53 -10.63 26.75
N SER A 225 3.23 -10.63 25.46
CA SER A 225 1.87 -10.51 24.90
C SER A 225 1.39 -11.85 24.39
N ILE A 226 0.29 -12.34 24.96
CA ILE A 226 -0.35 -13.60 24.57
C ILE A 226 -1.81 -13.27 24.17
N PRO A 227 -2.30 -13.68 23.00
CA PRO A 227 -3.71 -13.48 22.64
C PRO A 227 -4.61 -14.27 23.60
N VAL A 228 -5.75 -13.71 24.01
CA VAL A 228 -6.67 -14.40 24.92
C VAL A 228 -8.13 -14.12 24.61
N SER A 229 -8.99 -15.14 24.66
CA SER A 229 -10.44 -14.98 24.64
C SER A 229 -10.95 -14.63 26.04
N HIS A 230 -11.76 -13.59 26.19
CA HIS A 230 -12.26 -13.12 27.49
C HIS A 230 -13.79 -12.97 27.48
N PRO A 231 -14.53 -13.44 28.51
CA PRO A 231 -16.00 -13.41 28.52
C PRO A 231 -16.57 -11.98 28.37
N ASP A 232 -15.99 -11.01 29.07
CA ASP A 232 -16.44 -9.60 29.02
C ASP A 232 -16.01 -8.82 27.76
N ALA A 233 -15.31 -9.46 26.81
CA ALA A 233 -14.91 -8.84 25.54
C ALA A 233 -15.31 -9.70 24.31
N PRO A 234 -16.61 -9.95 24.10
CA PRO A 234 -17.10 -10.72 22.95
C PRO A 234 -16.74 -10.02 21.61
N PRO A 235 -16.72 -10.76 20.48
CA PRO A 235 -16.41 -10.19 19.17
C PRO A 235 -17.35 -9.06 18.76
N ARG A 236 -16.81 -7.92 18.34
CA ARG A 236 -17.57 -6.73 17.92
C ARG A 236 -17.86 -6.76 16.42
N SER A 237 -19.13 -6.61 16.05
CA SER A 237 -19.62 -6.76 14.67
C SER A 237 -19.04 -5.76 13.65
N ASN A 238 -18.51 -4.63 14.10
CA ASN A 238 -17.88 -3.61 13.27
C ASN A 238 -16.35 -3.77 13.13
N MET A 239 -15.74 -4.77 13.76
CA MET A 239 -14.29 -5.01 13.75
C MET A 239 -13.94 -6.45 13.36
N VAL A 240 -12.69 -6.68 13.02
CA VAL A 240 -12.12 -8.02 12.80
C VAL A 240 -11.25 -8.38 13.99
N ARG A 241 -11.53 -9.51 14.65
CA ARG A 241 -10.61 -10.06 15.66
C ARG A 241 -9.29 -10.43 14.99
N GLY A 242 -8.22 -9.77 15.41
CA GLY A 242 -6.84 -10.12 15.10
C GLY A 242 -6.15 -10.73 16.30
N PHE A 243 -4.98 -11.33 16.06
CA PHE A 243 -4.14 -11.93 17.10
C PHE A 243 -2.69 -11.44 16.91
N TYR A 244 -1.98 -11.18 18.01
CA TYR A 244 -0.52 -11.02 17.98
C TYR A 244 0.13 -11.68 19.19
N GLU A 245 1.18 -12.43 18.93
CA GLU A 245 2.00 -13.14 19.91
C GLU A 245 3.33 -12.37 19.99
N SER A 246 3.75 -11.87 21.17
CA SER A 246 5.00 -11.08 21.25
C SER A 246 5.75 -11.21 22.58
N ILE A 247 7.05 -10.93 22.52
CA ILE A 247 7.90 -10.62 23.68
C ILE A 247 8.64 -9.33 23.34
N GLU A 248 8.62 -8.34 24.23
CA GLU A 248 9.45 -7.14 24.13
C GLU A 248 10.21 -6.96 25.44
N MET A 249 11.53 -6.78 25.35
CA MET A 249 12.43 -6.77 26.51
C MET A 249 13.47 -5.66 26.34
N ILE A 250 13.63 -4.85 27.37
CA ILE A 250 14.79 -3.97 27.55
C ILE A 250 15.73 -4.58 28.59
N ARG A 251 17.04 -4.46 28.38
CA ARG A 251 18.03 -4.67 29.44
C ARG A 251 19.23 -3.75 29.31
N GLU A 252 19.80 -3.42 30.45
CA GLU A 252 21.01 -2.64 30.58
C GLU A 252 22.25 -3.44 30.14
N ILE A 253 23.19 -2.76 29.49
CA ILE A 253 24.57 -3.23 29.30
C ILE A 253 25.44 -2.40 30.24
N PRO A 254 25.65 -2.80 31.51
CA PRO A 254 26.42 -2.00 32.46
C PRO A 254 27.87 -1.84 32.00
N LEU A 255 28.37 -0.61 31.85
CA LEU A 255 29.77 -0.33 31.51
C LEU A 255 30.51 0.30 32.69
N GLU A 256 31.83 0.07 32.78
CA GLU A 256 32.66 0.57 33.87
C GLU A 256 32.74 2.12 33.89
N GLY A 257 32.65 2.68 35.10
CA GLY A 257 32.58 4.12 35.34
C GLY A 257 31.26 4.77 34.86
N GLY A 258 31.03 6.02 35.24
CA GLY A 258 29.82 6.76 34.87
C GLY A 258 28.56 6.42 35.69
N ASP A 259 27.44 7.06 35.36
CA ASP A 259 26.13 6.83 35.99
C ASP A 259 25.39 5.66 35.30
N ALA A 260 24.65 4.87 36.07
CA ALA A 260 23.88 3.74 35.58
C ALA A 260 22.79 4.16 34.58
N GLU A 261 22.18 5.35 34.74
CA GLU A 261 21.22 5.87 33.75
C GLU A 261 21.87 6.34 32.44
N THR A 262 23.21 6.29 32.33
CA THR A 262 23.95 6.51 31.07
C THR A 262 24.41 5.22 30.39
N ASN A 263 24.06 4.04 30.92
CA ASN A 263 24.41 2.77 30.30
C ASN A 263 23.65 2.53 28.97
N PRO A 264 24.26 1.87 27.97
CA PRO A 264 23.55 1.41 26.79
C PRO A 264 22.42 0.43 27.16
N ILE A 265 21.26 0.60 26.53
CA ILE A 265 20.10 -0.27 26.70
C ILE A 265 19.93 -1.12 25.44
N GLU A 266 20.05 -2.44 25.55
CA GLU A 266 19.64 -3.38 24.50
C GLU A 266 18.11 -3.50 24.53
N TRP A 267 17.48 -3.31 23.37
CA TRP A 267 16.04 -3.48 23.18
C TRP A 267 15.79 -4.60 22.18
N ILE A 268 15.05 -5.63 22.59
CA ILE A 268 14.66 -6.77 21.76
C ILE A 268 13.14 -6.84 21.68
N MET A 269 12.60 -7.04 20.48
CA MET A 269 11.21 -7.45 20.24
C MET A 269 11.20 -8.73 19.42
N ILE A 270 10.31 -9.66 19.76
CA ILE A 270 9.90 -10.82 18.96
C ILE A 270 8.40 -10.68 18.75
N THR A 271 7.91 -10.86 17.53
CA THR A 271 6.47 -10.78 17.23
C THR A 271 6.05 -11.68 16.07
N ARG A 272 4.80 -12.15 16.14
CA ARG A 272 4.04 -12.73 15.04
C ARG A 272 2.60 -12.25 15.15
N SER A 273 1.98 -11.93 14.01
CA SER A 273 0.63 -11.37 13.96
C SER A 273 -0.21 -11.94 12.82
N ASP A 274 -1.50 -12.12 13.08
CA ASP A 274 -2.52 -12.44 12.09
C ASP A 274 -3.65 -11.40 12.20
N PRO A 275 -3.81 -10.48 11.22
CA PRO A 275 -4.84 -9.44 11.25
C PRO A 275 -6.26 -9.96 10.99
N GLY A 276 -6.42 -11.27 10.75
CA GLY A 276 -7.69 -11.88 10.41
C GLY A 276 -8.32 -11.35 9.12
N GLY A 277 -9.58 -11.71 8.89
CA GLY A 277 -10.37 -11.19 7.77
C GLY A 277 -9.97 -11.71 6.39
N GLY A 278 -9.21 -12.81 6.30
CA GLY A 278 -8.87 -13.47 5.04
C GLY A 278 -7.72 -12.84 4.24
N ILE A 279 -6.95 -11.92 4.83
CA ILE A 279 -5.77 -11.35 4.15
C ILE A 279 -4.70 -12.44 3.93
N PRO A 280 -4.19 -12.63 2.69
CA PRO A 280 -3.10 -13.58 2.44
C PRO A 280 -1.85 -13.25 3.25
N ARG A 281 -1.34 -14.22 4.02
CA ARG A 281 -0.24 -13.99 4.98
C ARG A 281 1.03 -13.41 4.38
N PHE A 282 1.35 -13.69 3.11
CA PHE A 282 2.52 -13.09 2.46
C PHE A 282 2.43 -11.56 2.37
N MET A 283 1.22 -10.99 2.26
CA MET A 283 1.00 -9.53 2.28
C MET A 283 1.27 -8.96 3.68
N VAL A 284 0.87 -9.68 4.72
CA VAL A 284 1.14 -9.33 6.13
C VAL A 284 2.66 -9.39 6.39
N GLU A 285 3.26 -10.58 6.21
CA GLU A 285 4.66 -10.87 6.50
C GLU A 285 5.65 -9.93 5.78
N ARG A 286 5.34 -9.50 4.55
CA ARG A 286 6.22 -8.60 3.79
C ARG A 286 6.36 -7.22 4.45
N ASN A 287 5.31 -6.74 5.10
CA ASN A 287 5.25 -5.40 5.64
C ASN A 287 5.75 -5.32 7.11
N VAL A 288 5.71 -6.43 7.85
CA VAL A 288 6.14 -6.51 9.27
C VAL A 288 7.51 -5.85 9.53
N PRO A 289 8.57 -6.06 8.72
CA PRO A 289 9.91 -5.53 9.00
C PRO A 289 10.00 -4.00 9.10
N SER A 290 9.21 -3.26 8.31
CA SER A 290 9.21 -1.79 8.38
C SER A 290 8.28 -1.29 9.49
N SER A 291 7.11 -1.92 9.70
CA SER A 291 6.20 -1.52 10.79
C SER A 291 6.84 -1.64 12.17
N ILE A 292 7.54 -2.74 12.49
CA ILE A 292 8.16 -2.92 13.82
C ILE A 292 9.30 -1.94 14.10
N VAL A 293 9.92 -1.37 13.06
CA VAL A 293 10.92 -0.28 13.16
C VAL A 293 10.22 1.07 13.34
N GLN A 294 9.19 1.36 12.56
CA GLN A 294 8.45 2.62 12.67
C GLN A 294 7.67 2.75 14.01
N ASP A 295 7.11 1.65 14.53
CA ASP A 295 6.51 1.62 15.88
C ASP A 295 7.53 1.90 16.99
N ALA A 296 8.77 1.43 16.82
CA ALA A 296 9.85 1.69 17.75
C ALA A 296 10.29 3.17 17.72
N VAL A 297 10.35 3.78 16.53
CA VAL A 297 10.60 5.24 16.39
C VAL A 297 9.48 6.06 17.04
N LYS A 298 8.21 5.65 16.90
CA LYS A 298 7.07 6.27 17.60
C LYS A 298 7.20 6.18 19.12
N PHE A 299 7.52 4.98 19.64
CA PHE A 299 7.75 4.76 21.07
C PHE A 299 8.80 5.71 21.62
N LEU A 300 9.99 5.72 20.99
CA LEU A 300 11.12 6.54 21.40
C LEU A 300 10.77 8.03 21.37
N HIS A 301 10.02 8.49 20.37
CA HIS A 301 9.62 9.89 20.25
C HIS A 301 8.70 10.31 21.40
N TRP A 302 7.74 9.46 21.78
CA TRP A 302 6.86 9.71 22.93
C TRP A 302 7.61 9.59 24.26
N ALA A 303 8.47 8.59 24.43
CA ALA A 303 9.19 8.30 25.67
C ALA A 303 10.24 9.39 26.02
N CYS A 304 10.96 9.91 25.03
CA CYS A 304 11.88 11.05 25.23
C CYS A 304 11.12 12.34 25.59
N ALA A 305 10.00 12.62 24.92
CA ALA A 305 9.23 13.85 25.06
C ALA A 305 8.32 13.92 26.32
N LYS A 306 8.44 12.97 27.24
CA LYS A 306 7.76 12.98 28.55
C LYS A 306 8.71 13.45 29.64
N ASP A 307 8.31 14.48 30.38
CA ASP A 307 9.05 14.95 31.56
C ASP A 307 8.97 13.97 32.74
N ASP A 308 9.96 14.01 33.63
CA ASP A 308 10.09 13.08 34.74
C ASP A 308 9.33 13.49 36.02
N GLU A 309 8.99 14.77 36.20
CA GLU A 309 8.49 15.31 37.48
C GLU A 309 6.98 15.14 37.74
N ALA A 310 6.20 14.61 36.79
CA ALA A 310 4.73 14.75 36.80
C ALA A 310 3.97 13.98 37.90
N ASP A 311 4.58 13.01 38.60
CA ASP A 311 3.84 11.97 39.35
C ASP A 311 4.33 11.70 40.79
N ALA A 312 4.73 12.74 41.54
CA ALA A 312 5.06 12.59 42.96
C ALA A 312 3.84 12.41 43.90
N THR A 313 2.61 12.60 43.39
CA THR A 313 1.39 12.76 44.23
C THR A 313 0.12 12.11 43.64
N ALA A 314 0.26 11.15 42.73
CA ALA A 314 -0.84 10.53 41.97
C ALA A 314 -1.71 9.52 42.77
N ASP A 315 -1.90 9.72 44.07
CA ASP A 315 -2.63 8.81 44.97
C ASP A 315 -3.73 9.54 45.77
N THR A 316 -4.55 10.34 45.07
CA THR A 316 -5.95 10.68 45.45
C THR A 316 -6.65 11.44 44.32
N PRO A 317 -7.93 11.14 44.00
CA PRO A 317 -8.65 11.86 42.95
C PRO A 317 -9.18 13.21 43.43
N LYS A 318 -8.74 14.31 42.80
CA LYS A 318 -9.39 15.62 42.88
C LYS A 318 -9.47 16.28 41.51
N ALA A 319 -10.64 16.81 41.16
CA ALA A 319 -10.85 17.55 39.93
C ALA A 319 -10.57 19.04 40.12
N HIS A 320 -9.84 19.67 39.20
CA HIS A 320 -10.36 20.83 38.46
C HIS A 320 -9.51 21.28 37.26
N LYS A 321 -10.18 21.38 36.11
CA LYS A 321 -10.06 22.38 35.02
C LYS A 321 -8.70 22.83 34.43
N ASP A 322 -8.69 22.70 33.09
CA ASP A 322 -8.25 23.68 32.09
C ASP A 322 -6.77 24.14 32.07
N GLY A 323 -6.07 23.78 30.98
CA GLY A 323 -5.11 24.73 30.41
C GLY A 323 -3.82 24.24 29.75
N HIS A 324 -3.84 23.32 28.78
CA HIS A 324 -3.10 23.45 27.50
C HIS A 324 -3.50 22.34 26.49
N ARG A 325 -4.22 22.72 25.42
CA ARG A 325 -4.55 21.79 24.32
C ARG A 325 -3.48 21.81 23.24
N MET A 326 -2.51 20.90 23.32
CA MET A 326 -1.62 20.63 22.18
C MET A 326 -2.42 19.97 21.05
N SER A 327 -2.34 20.55 19.85
CA SER A 327 -3.08 20.10 18.67
C SER A 327 -2.35 18.95 17.98
N LEU A 328 -2.48 17.72 18.49
CA LEU A 328 -1.99 16.49 17.85
C LEU A 328 -2.86 16.11 16.64
N ALA A 329 -2.85 16.96 15.61
CA ALA A 329 -3.57 16.76 14.35
C ALA A 329 -2.59 16.43 13.22
N ASP A 330 -1.88 15.29 13.33
CA ASP A 330 -1.13 14.63 12.24
C ASP A 330 -0.72 13.17 12.60
N SER A 331 -1.42 12.52 13.56
CA SER A 331 -1.12 11.16 14.02
C SER A 331 -1.93 10.09 13.28
N ASN A 332 -1.64 9.88 11.99
CA ASN A 332 -2.24 8.78 11.23
C ASN A 332 -1.72 7.40 11.73
N GLY A 333 -2.65 6.47 11.90
CA GLY A 333 -2.38 5.13 12.44
C GLY A 333 -1.63 4.24 11.44
N ASN A 334 -0.36 3.96 11.77
CA ASN A 334 0.44 2.88 11.14
C ASN A 334 0.76 1.86 12.24
N SER A 335 0.60 0.57 11.91
CA SER A 335 0.06 -0.50 12.78
C SER A 335 1.10 -1.35 13.55
N ALA A 336 0.73 -1.81 14.75
CA ALA A 336 1.58 -2.46 15.79
C ALA A 336 2.26 -3.77 15.36
N GLY A 337 3.31 -3.72 14.56
CA GLY A 337 3.95 -4.91 13.98
C GLY A 337 3.04 -5.79 13.11
N VAL A 338 1.78 -5.40 12.90
CA VAL A 338 0.82 -6.05 12.01
C VAL A 338 0.86 -5.30 10.68
N GLY A 339 1.84 -5.65 9.85
CA GLY A 339 2.38 -4.73 8.86
C GLY A 339 1.40 -4.16 7.82
N THR A 340 1.10 -2.87 7.93
CA THR A 340 0.61 -2.01 6.83
C THR A 340 1.04 -0.55 7.05
N SER A 341 1.71 0.06 6.07
CA SER A 341 2.19 1.45 6.13
C SER A 341 2.55 2.00 4.74
N ILE A 342 1.60 2.62 4.01
CA ILE A 342 1.90 3.38 2.77
C ILE A 342 0.94 4.57 2.62
N ALA A 343 1.36 5.77 3.04
CA ALA A 343 0.97 7.06 2.46
C ALA A 343 1.77 8.24 3.05
N ASP A 344 2.58 8.90 2.23
CA ASP A 344 2.79 10.35 2.32
C ASP A 344 1.76 11.02 1.40
N THR A 345 1.00 12.01 1.87
CA THR A 345 0.06 12.77 1.03
C THR A 345 0.14 14.28 1.27
N PRO A 346 0.31 15.12 0.23
CA PRO A 346 0.46 16.56 0.40
C PRO A 346 -0.89 17.29 0.50
N SER A 347 -1.16 17.85 1.69
CA SER A 347 -1.97 19.06 1.93
C SER A 347 -3.28 19.25 1.13
N HIS A 348 -4.43 18.97 1.76
CA HIS A 348 -5.73 19.41 1.25
C HIS A 348 -5.85 20.93 1.18
N GLN A 349 -6.44 21.45 0.11
CA GLN A 349 -7.00 22.80 0.09
C GLN A 349 -8.27 22.87 0.95
N ARG A 350 -8.38 23.89 1.80
CA ARG A 350 -9.59 24.14 2.60
C ARG A 350 -10.71 24.66 1.70
N HIS A 351 -11.76 23.86 1.50
CA HIS A 351 -13.07 24.37 1.08
C HIS A 351 -13.96 24.54 2.32
N MET A 352 -14.45 25.76 2.54
CA MET A 352 -15.44 26.04 3.58
C MET A 352 -16.83 25.71 3.04
N SER A 353 -17.60 24.90 3.78
CA SER A 353 -19.06 24.88 3.66
C SER A 353 -19.65 25.71 4.80
N GLN A 354 -20.63 26.56 4.47
CA GLN A 354 -21.41 27.29 5.46
C GLN A 354 -22.77 26.60 5.63
N ASN A 355 -23.10 26.18 6.84
CA ASN A 355 -24.50 25.92 7.18
C ASN A 355 -25.25 27.25 7.18
N SER A 356 -26.32 27.34 6.39
CA SER A 356 -27.27 28.45 6.42
C SER A 356 -28.68 27.92 6.64
N SER A 357 -29.50 28.69 7.36
CA SER A 357 -30.93 28.41 7.49
C SER A 357 -31.71 29.71 7.71
N GLN A 358 -32.92 29.72 7.15
CA GLN A 358 -34.01 30.69 7.32
C GLN A 358 -33.96 32.09 6.64
N LEU A 359 -34.93 32.24 5.72
CA LEU A 359 -35.86 33.38 5.54
C LEU A 359 -35.56 34.53 4.54
N GLY A 360 -36.03 34.33 3.30
CA GLY A 360 -36.63 35.35 2.42
C GLY A 360 -35.69 36.23 1.58
N LEU A 361 -36.09 36.76 0.41
CA LEU A 361 -37.29 36.55 -0.41
C LEU A 361 -37.00 36.94 -1.89
N GLN A 362 -37.73 36.32 -2.84
CA GLN A 362 -37.95 36.75 -4.24
C GLN A 362 -36.76 37.03 -5.21
N ARG A 363 -36.55 36.04 -6.11
CA ARG A 363 -36.42 36.11 -7.60
C ARG A 363 -36.82 37.48 -8.25
N THR A 364 -36.23 37.96 -9.36
CA THR A 364 -35.93 37.26 -10.64
C THR A 364 -34.83 37.92 -11.51
N ALA A 365 -34.19 37.12 -12.38
CA ALA A 365 -33.63 37.48 -13.71
C ALA A 365 -32.44 38.48 -13.76
N SER A 366 -31.54 38.47 -14.76
CA SER A 366 -31.15 37.48 -15.80
C SER A 366 -29.80 37.90 -16.44
N ILE A 367 -29.23 37.08 -17.34
CA ILE A 367 -28.31 37.35 -18.49
C ILE A 367 -27.44 38.66 -18.49
N SER A 368 -26.16 38.67 -18.86
CA SER A 368 -25.49 37.91 -19.95
C SER A 368 -23.97 37.81 -19.75
N SER A 369 -23.32 36.92 -20.51
CA SER A 369 -21.88 36.92 -20.76
C SER A 369 -21.46 37.93 -21.85
N SER A 370 -20.28 38.53 -21.74
CA SER A 370 -19.52 38.97 -22.92
C SER A 370 -17.99 38.99 -22.72
N SER A 371 -17.32 38.29 -23.63
CA SER A 371 -15.93 38.46 -24.07
C SER A 371 -15.81 39.71 -24.98
N SER A 372 -14.65 40.32 -25.30
CA SER A 372 -13.22 40.11 -24.98
C SER A 372 -12.39 41.30 -25.50
N SER A 373 -11.05 41.21 -25.34
CA SER A 373 -10.01 41.78 -26.24
C SER A 373 -9.80 43.32 -26.34
N THR A 374 -8.69 43.74 -25.71
CA THR A 374 -7.61 44.61 -26.23
C THR A 374 -7.83 46.11 -26.52
N SER A 375 -7.33 46.93 -25.58
CA SER A 375 -6.14 47.81 -25.74
C SER A 375 -6.22 49.22 -26.37
N ALA A 376 -5.56 50.14 -25.64
CA ALA A 376 -4.81 51.33 -26.08
C ALA A 376 -5.54 52.63 -26.51
N ASP A 377 -5.67 53.52 -25.51
CA ASP A 377 -5.37 54.97 -25.52
C ASP A 377 -6.13 56.02 -26.38
N SER A 378 -6.38 57.14 -25.70
CA SER A 378 -6.55 58.53 -26.20
C SER A 378 -7.95 59.15 -26.38
N PHE A 379 -8.46 59.69 -25.27
CA PHE A 379 -8.65 61.15 -25.07
C PHE A 379 -9.61 61.94 -26.00
N ALA A 380 -10.86 62.14 -25.57
CA ALA A 380 -11.67 63.34 -25.91
C ALA A 380 -12.77 63.63 -24.87
N SER A 381 -12.94 64.92 -24.56
CA SER A 381 -14.01 65.56 -23.76
C SER A 381 -15.42 65.44 -24.40
N ALA A 382 -16.56 65.81 -23.80
CA ALA A 382 -17.09 65.91 -22.42
C ALA A 382 -18.56 66.45 -22.51
N GLU A 383 -19.25 66.58 -21.37
CA GLU A 383 -20.47 67.41 -21.12
C GLU A 383 -21.88 66.97 -21.58
N GLN A 384 -22.86 67.24 -20.68
CA GLN A 384 -24.34 67.40 -20.87
C GLN A 384 -25.12 66.14 -21.35
N PHE A 385 -26.45 65.96 -21.16
CA PHE A 385 -27.58 66.76 -20.64
C PHE A 385 -28.39 65.90 -19.62
N THR A 386 -28.94 66.35 -18.49
CA THR A 386 -30.10 67.27 -18.23
C THR A 386 -31.39 67.03 -19.05
N THR A 387 -32.51 66.75 -18.37
CA THR A 387 -33.88 67.00 -18.86
C THR A 387 -34.82 67.31 -17.67
N ALA A 388 -35.93 68.02 -17.90
CA ALA A 388 -36.76 68.64 -16.86
C ALA A 388 -38.27 68.45 -17.08
N ARG A 389 -39.10 68.89 -16.12
CA ARG A 389 -40.57 69.05 -16.26
C ARG A 389 -41.10 70.22 -15.42
N GLU A 390 -42.06 70.94 -15.99
CA GLU A 390 -42.98 71.90 -15.34
C GLU A 390 -44.27 71.16 -14.91
N GLY A 391 -45.14 71.65 -14.00
CA GLY A 391 -45.08 72.77 -13.06
C GLY A 391 -46.47 73.18 -12.50
N ILE A 392 -46.54 73.76 -11.28
CA ILE A 392 -47.65 74.61 -10.71
C ILE A 392 -48.96 73.85 -10.32
N PRO A 393 -49.80 74.23 -9.29
CA PRO A 393 -49.85 75.47 -8.47
C PRO A 393 -49.83 75.36 -6.91
N VAL A 394 -49.67 76.57 -6.35
CA VAL A 394 -49.86 77.17 -5.00
C VAL A 394 -51.04 76.71 -4.11
N ASP A 395 -50.82 76.62 -2.78
CA ASP A 395 -51.64 77.30 -1.72
C ASP A 395 -50.83 77.50 -0.40
N THR A 396 -51.47 78.01 0.66
CA THR A 396 -50.89 78.78 1.78
C THR A 396 -51.35 78.31 3.17
N SER A 397 -50.41 78.19 4.14
CA SER A 397 -50.62 78.50 5.58
C SER A 397 -49.44 78.09 6.50
N ILE A 398 -48.84 79.08 7.22
CA ILE A 398 -48.61 79.17 8.70
C ILE A 398 -47.95 77.95 9.44
N PRO A 399 -47.06 78.11 10.48
CA PRO A 399 -46.52 79.32 11.16
C PRO A 399 -44.96 79.40 11.24
N THR A 400 -44.46 80.51 11.82
CA THR A 400 -43.12 80.62 12.43
C THR A 400 -43.21 80.99 13.93
N PRO A 401 -42.15 80.69 14.71
CA PRO A 401 -41.75 81.48 15.89
C PRO A 401 -40.25 81.90 15.78
N SER A 402 -39.86 83.18 15.90
CA SER A 402 -39.69 83.99 17.14
C SER A 402 -38.21 84.08 17.59
N THR A 403 -37.63 85.17 18.15
CA THR A 403 -37.87 86.64 18.17
C THR A 403 -36.52 87.28 18.65
N MET A 404 -36.05 88.48 18.24
CA MET A 404 -36.17 89.81 18.91
C MET A 404 -35.21 90.80 18.20
N SER A 405 -35.63 92.00 17.73
CA SER A 405 -35.89 93.28 18.45
C SER A 405 -34.62 94.13 18.68
N GLN A 406 -34.49 95.44 18.39
CA GLN A 406 -35.32 96.51 17.76
C GLN A 406 -34.34 97.64 17.25
N GLN A 407 -34.63 98.89 16.82
CA GLN A 407 -35.81 99.79 16.84
C GLN A 407 -35.77 100.87 15.70
N SER A 408 -36.44 102.03 15.91
CA SER A 408 -36.64 103.26 15.09
C SER A 408 -35.43 104.23 15.06
N LEU A 409 -35.11 105.01 13.99
CA LEU A 409 -35.83 106.07 13.21
C LEU A 409 -35.94 107.45 13.92
N PRO A 410 -36.09 108.62 13.24
CA PRO A 410 -36.19 108.89 11.78
C PRO A 410 -35.33 110.08 11.20
N LEU A 411 -35.25 110.13 9.85
CA LEU A 411 -35.33 111.26 8.85
C LEU A 411 -35.10 112.74 9.30
N ALA A 412 -34.59 113.69 8.48
CA ALA A 412 -34.73 113.84 7.01
C ALA A 412 -33.69 114.79 6.31
N ASP A 413 -33.59 114.62 4.97
CA ASP A 413 -33.28 115.58 3.87
C ASP A 413 -31.89 116.25 3.69
N GLU A 414 -31.62 116.74 2.46
CA GLU A 414 -30.32 117.17 1.92
C GLU A 414 -30.03 118.69 1.97
N SER A 415 -28.74 119.10 1.89
CA SER A 415 -28.14 119.60 0.62
C SER A 415 -26.79 120.35 0.80
N LEU A 416 -26.16 120.66 -0.35
CA LEU A 416 -24.98 121.51 -0.62
C LEU A 416 -23.57 120.99 -0.29
N GLN A 417 -22.64 121.28 -1.21
CA GLN A 417 -21.30 120.68 -1.28
C GLN A 417 -20.14 121.69 -1.12
N HIS A 418 -18.96 121.09 -0.88
CA HIS A 418 -17.70 121.37 -1.60
C HIS A 418 -16.52 121.96 -0.80
N LYS A 419 -15.91 121.12 0.05
CA LYS A 419 -14.58 121.40 0.67
C LYS A 419 -13.71 120.15 0.99
N GLY A 420 -14.04 118.98 0.43
CA GLY A 420 -13.56 117.68 0.95
C GLY A 420 -12.20 117.14 0.47
N LEU A 421 -11.64 117.65 -0.63
CA LEU A 421 -10.60 116.96 -1.40
C LEU A 421 -9.29 116.67 -0.63
N GLN A 422 -8.80 117.59 0.21
CA GLN A 422 -7.48 117.44 0.85
C GLN A 422 -7.37 116.27 1.83
N LYS A 423 -8.48 115.84 2.48
CA LYS A 423 -8.48 114.71 3.44
C LYS A 423 -8.41 113.33 2.78
N ILE A 424 -8.39 113.25 1.44
CA ILE A 424 -8.33 112.00 0.69
C ILE A 424 -6.86 111.57 0.50
N GLU A 425 -5.95 112.51 0.26
CA GLU A 425 -4.56 112.22 -0.09
C GLU A 425 -3.76 111.63 1.11
N GLU A 426 -3.96 112.15 2.32
CA GLU A 426 -3.29 111.62 3.53
C GLU A 426 -3.67 110.15 3.82
N LYS A 427 -4.93 109.77 3.56
CA LYS A 427 -5.41 108.39 3.75
C LYS A 427 -4.83 107.42 2.72
N LYS A 428 -4.55 107.90 1.51
CA LYS A 428 -4.02 107.11 0.38
C LYS A 428 -2.59 106.63 0.67
N GLU A 429 -1.73 107.48 1.21
CA GLU A 429 -0.34 107.08 1.53
C GLU A 429 -0.29 106.13 2.75
N GLN A 430 -1.14 106.32 3.76
CA GLN A 430 -1.27 105.37 4.88
C GLN A 430 -1.78 103.99 4.45
N LEU A 431 -2.69 103.93 3.47
CA LEU A 431 -3.17 102.66 2.90
C LEU A 431 -2.06 101.93 2.12
N LYS A 432 -1.24 102.68 1.37
CA LYS A 432 -0.14 102.14 0.57
C LYS A 432 0.90 101.41 1.42
N VAL A 433 1.38 102.00 2.52
CA VAL A 433 2.35 101.35 3.43
C VAL A 433 1.78 100.06 4.04
N LYS A 434 0.50 100.04 4.43
CA LYS A 434 -0.17 98.82 4.94
C LYS A 434 -0.31 97.74 3.86
N LEU A 435 -0.48 98.13 2.61
CA LEU A 435 -0.60 97.21 1.48
C LEU A 435 0.76 96.60 1.11
N GLU A 436 1.86 97.35 1.27
CA GLU A 436 3.24 96.83 1.14
C GLU A 436 3.52 95.74 2.19
N GLN A 437 3.27 96.03 3.48
CA GLN A 437 3.47 95.07 4.58
C GLN A 437 2.58 93.82 4.45
N ALA A 438 1.38 93.96 3.90
CA ALA A 438 0.49 92.84 3.62
C ALA A 438 0.99 91.94 2.47
N ARG A 439 1.79 92.47 1.54
CA ARG A 439 2.44 91.70 0.46
C ARG A 439 3.64 90.92 0.99
N GLU A 440 4.59 91.58 1.66
CA GLU A 440 5.79 90.91 2.21
C GLU A 440 5.44 89.71 3.10
N LYS A 441 4.41 89.87 3.95
CA LYS A 441 3.90 88.74 4.74
C LYS A 441 3.29 87.63 3.89
N ARG A 442 2.48 87.98 2.88
CA ARG A 442 1.87 86.97 1.99
C ARG A 442 2.94 86.19 1.21
N ASP A 443 3.98 86.87 0.74
CA ASP A 443 5.03 86.25 -0.06
C ASP A 443 5.94 85.34 0.80
N THR A 444 6.18 85.69 2.07
CA THR A 444 6.88 84.82 3.03
C THR A 444 6.03 83.63 3.48
N ASP A 445 4.73 83.81 3.73
CA ASP A 445 3.80 82.70 4.01
C ASP A 445 3.74 81.72 2.80
N LEU A 446 3.71 82.22 1.56
CA LEU A 446 3.74 81.41 0.33
C LEU A 446 5.05 80.63 0.14
N GLN A 447 6.21 81.21 0.44
CA GLN A 447 7.49 80.49 0.38
C GLN A 447 7.59 79.38 1.44
N ALA A 448 7.01 79.58 2.63
CA ALA A 448 6.92 78.55 3.66
C ALA A 448 6.00 77.39 3.23
N GLU A 449 4.89 77.67 2.55
CA GLU A 449 3.99 76.64 2.03
C GLU A 449 4.57 75.88 0.82
N SER A 450 5.28 76.56 -0.08
CA SER A 450 6.00 75.94 -1.20
C SER A 450 7.08 74.96 -0.70
N THR A 451 7.96 75.41 0.20
CA THR A 451 9.05 74.55 0.72
C THR A 451 8.56 73.42 1.64
N LYS A 452 7.30 73.48 2.11
CA LYS A 452 6.62 72.37 2.78
C LYS A 452 6.09 71.35 1.78
N THR A 453 5.38 71.80 0.75
CA THR A 453 4.79 70.91 -0.28
C THR A 453 5.86 70.16 -1.08
N GLU A 454 7.00 70.79 -1.41
CA GLU A 454 8.16 70.11 -2.02
C GLU A 454 8.67 68.93 -1.17
N LYS A 455 8.78 69.10 0.15
CA LYS A 455 9.23 68.04 1.08
C LYS A 455 8.23 66.90 1.20
N GLU A 456 6.93 67.20 1.13
CA GLU A 456 5.88 66.18 1.13
C GLU A 456 5.87 65.39 -0.19
N ILE A 457 6.09 66.05 -1.34
CA ILE A 457 6.26 65.41 -2.65
C ILE A 457 7.51 64.51 -2.67
N GLN A 458 8.66 65.00 -2.19
CA GLN A 458 9.90 64.22 -2.14
C GLN A 458 9.74 62.94 -1.29
N LYS A 459 9.08 63.07 -0.12
CA LYS A 459 8.78 61.95 0.78
C LYS A 459 7.77 60.95 0.18
N ALA A 460 6.84 61.41 -0.65
CA ALA A 460 5.93 60.54 -1.40
C ALA A 460 6.67 59.74 -2.49
N ASN A 461 7.57 60.40 -3.22
CA ASN A 461 8.39 59.76 -4.26
C ASN A 461 9.30 58.66 -3.68
N GLU A 462 10.00 58.93 -2.58
CA GLU A 462 10.80 57.92 -1.88
C GLU A 462 9.98 56.70 -1.44
N ARG A 463 8.74 56.92 -0.97
CA ARG A 463 7.85 55.83 -0.56
C ARG A 463 7.44 54.98 -1.77
N HIS A 464 7.03 55.62 -2.86
CA HIS A 464 6.66 54.95 -4.11
C HIS A 464 7.82 54.12 -4.69
N GLU A 465 9.03 54.65 -4.68
CA GLU A 465 10.22 53.93 -5.16
C GLU A 465 10.56 52.71 -4.29
N ARG A 466 10.50 52.85 -2.95
CA ARG A 466 10.68 51.71 -2.03
C ARG A 466 9.64 50.63 -2.25
N ASP A 467 8.37 50.99 -2.48
CA ASP A 467 7.29 50.02 -2.68
C ASP A 467 7.37 49.36 -4.08
N LYS A 468 7.77 50.09 -5.13
CA LYS A 468 8.14 49.51 -6.44
C LYS A 468 9.28 48.49 -6.31
N LYS A 469 10.34 48.80 -5.55
CA LYS A 469 11.47 47.87 -5.33
C LYS A 469 11.06 46.61 -4.55
N LYS A 470 10.08 46.71 -3.64
CA LYS A 470 9.48 45.55 -2.96
C LYS A 470 8.67 44.67 -3.93
N GLN A 471 7.90 45.26 -4.84
CA GLN A 471 7.16 44.51 -5.86
C GLN A 471 8.11 43.76 -6.80
N GLU A 472 9.15 44.43 -7.30
CA GLU A 472 10.19 43.81 -8.14
C GLU A 472 10.85 42.62 -7.42
N THR A 473 11.24 42.79 -6.15
CA THR A 473 11.86 41.73 -5.34
C THR A 473 10.91 40.55 -5.07
N LYS A 474 9.59 40.77 -5.05
CA LYS A 474 8.59 39.69 -4.98
C LYS A 474 8.48 38.96 -6.32
N TYR A 475 8.34 39.70 -7.42
CA TYR A 475 8.20 39.15 -8.77
C TYR A 475 9.38 38.24 -9.14
N GLN A 476 10.62 38.71 -8.91
CA GLN A 476 11.83 37.91 -9.16
C GLN A 476 11.88 36.61 -8.32
N LYS A 477 11.33 36.62 -7.10
CA LYS A 477 11.22 35.41 -6.27
C LYS A 477 10.17 34.42 -6.79
N GLU A 478 9.07 34.90 -7.36
CA GLU A 478 8.06 34.02 -7.96
C GLU A 478 8.52 33.43 -9.30
N VAL A 479 9.19 34.22 -10.15
CA VAL A 479 9.81 33.73 -11.39
C VAL A 479 10.82 32.62 -11.10
N ARG A 480 11.76 32.84 -10.18
CA ARG A 480 12.73 31.81 -9.78
C ARG A 480 12.07 30.54 -9.22
N LYS A 481 10.99 30.68 -8.46
CA LYS A 481 10.22 29.54 -7.92
C LYS A 481 9.47 28.77 -9.01
N LEU A 482 9.04 29.44 -10.08
CA LEU A 482 8.47 28.83 -11.28
C LEU A 482 9.53 28.09 -12.12
N GLU A 483 10.72 28.67 -12.27
CA GLU A 483 11.85 28.05 -12.97
C GLU A 483 12.34 26.79 -12.24
N GLU A 484 12.61 26.88 -10.94
CA GLU A 484 12.97 25.71 -10.12
C GLU A 484 11.89 24.61 -10.16
N ARG A 485 10.60 24.98 -10.26
CA ARG A 485 9.51 24.01 -10.40
C ARG A 485 9.56 23.32 -11.77
N ARG A 486 9.77 24.08 -12.85
CA ARG A 486 9.94 23.52 -14.20
C ARG A 486 11.14 22.58 -14.27
N GLU A 487 12.29 22.93 -13.71
CA GLU A 487 13.46 22.04 -13.63
C GLU A 487 13.19 20.76 -12.82
N LYS A 488 12.48 20.88 -11.69
CA LYS A 488 12.08 19.71 -10.88
C LYS A 488 11.08 18.82 -11.62
N GLU A 489 10.24 19.37 -12.50
CA GLU A 489 9.29 18.62 -13.34
C GLU A 489 9.99 17.98 -14.57
N THR A 490 10.88 18.67 -15.28
CA THR A 490 11.64 18.09 -16.40
C THR A 490 12.63 17.01 -15.93
N ARG A 491 13.32 17.23 -14.80
CA ARG A 491 14.21 16.21 -14.20
C ARG A 491 13.44 14.96 -13.76
N LYS A 492 12.20 15.10 -13.27
CA LYS A 492 11.30 13.96 -12.99
C LYS A 492 10.85 13.25 -14.27
N LEU A 493 10.62 13.97 -15.37
CA LEU A 493 10.24 13.38 -16.65
C LEU A 493 11.38 12.53 -17.23
N LEU A 494 12.60 13.08 -17.30
CA LEU A 494 13.79 12.37 -17.78
C LEU A 494 14.11 11.15 -16.91
N ALA A 495 13.99 11.27 -15.58
CA ALA A 495 14.18 10.14 -14.67
C ALA A 495 13.11 9.05 -14.78
N ARG A 496 11.90 9.37 -15.30
CA ARG A 496 10.89 8.37 -15.68
C ARG A 496 11.26 7.68 -16.99
N GLN A 497 11.64 8.44 -18.02
CA GLN A 497 12.04 7.89 -19.32
C GLN A 497 13.24 6.94 -19.21
N GLN A 498 14.25 7.29 -18.40
CA GLN A 498 15.39 6.39 -18.16
C GLN A 498 14.93 5.08 -17.50
N LYS A 499 14.15 5.14 -16.41
CA LYS A 499 13.63 3.94 -15.74
C LYS A 499 12.72 3.08 -16.63
N GLU A 500 12.03 3.68 -17.59
CA GLU A 500 11.22 2.97 -18.58
C GLU A 500 12.09 2.27 -19.63
N ALA A 501 13.16 2.92 -20.10
CA ALA A 501 14.17 2.29 -20.96
C ALA A 501 14.88 1.12 -20.23
N ASP A 502 15.33 1.33 -19.00
CA ASP A 502 15.98 0.31 -18.16
C ASP A 502 15.04 -0.91 -17.94
N LYS A 503 13.76 -0.65 -17.66
CA LYS A 503 12.72 -1.70 -17.51
C LYS A 503 12.49 -2.47 -18.81
N ASN A 504 12.45 -1.79 -19.95
CA ASN A 504 12.27 -2.43 -21.25
C ASN A 504 13.49 -3.27 -21.65
N GLN A 505 14.70 -2.81 -21.33
CA GLN A 505 15.93 -3.58 -21.53
C GLN A 505 15.96 -4.84 -20.63
N LEU A 506 15.61 -4.70 -19.34
CA LEU A 506 15.50 -5.84 -18.41
C LEU A 506 14.47 -6.88 -18.90
N GLN A 507 13.30 -6.43 -19.40
CA GLN A 507 12.30 -7.33 -19.97
C GLN A 507 12.78 -8.04 -21.24
N LYS A 508 13.60 -7.38 -22.08
CA LYS A 508 14.20 -8.02 -23.26
C LYS A 508 15.16 -9.14 -22.85
N THR A 509 16.11 -8.84 -21.96
CA THR A 509 17.08 -9.82 -21.47
C THR A 509 16.41 -10.97 -20.70
N GLN A 510 15.29 -10.72 -20.01
CA GLN A 510 14.51 -11.78 -19.39
C GLN A 510 13.86 -12.71 -20.43
N ARG A 511 13.26 -12.19 -21.52
CA ARG A 511 12.74 -13.03 -22.61
C ARG A 511 13.83 -13.86 -23.28
N GLU A 512 14.96 -13.23 -23.61
CA GLU A 512 16.13 -13.92 -24.19
C GLU A 512 16.57 -15.09 -23.30
N ARG A 513 16.68 -14.87 -21.98
CA ARG A 513 17.03 -15.92 -20.99
C ARG A 513 15.97 -17.02 -20.89
N ASP A 514 14.69 -16.68 -20.92
CA ASP A 514 13.60 -17.67 -20.83
C ASP A 514 13.48 -18.50 -22.14
N GLU A 515 13.75 -17.90 -23.32
CA GLU A 515 13.90 -18.62 -24.60
C GLU A 515 15.12 -19.57 -24.59
N TYR A 516 16.28 -19.13 -24.07
CA TYR A 516 17.44 -20.01 -23.93
C TYR A 516 17.16 -21.18 -22.99
N LYS A 517 16.41 -20.97 -21.91
CA LYS A 517 15.99 -22.06 -21.01
C LYS A 517 15.13 -23.09 -21.74
N GLN A 518 14.09 -22.67 -22.46
CA GLN A 518 13.24 -23.59 -23.23
C GLN A 518 14.05 -24.41 -24.25
N ARG A 519 15.07 -23.82 -24.89
CA ARG A 519 15.97 -24.55 -25.79
C ARG A 519 16.84 -25.57 -25.06
N MET A 520 17.31 -25.27 -23.85
CA MET A 520 18.04 -26.23 -23.01
C MET A 520 17.14 -27.40 -22.58
N ASP A 521 15.91 -27.11 -22.11
CA ASP A 521 14.94 -28.12 -21.68
C ASP A 521 14.61 -29.11 -22.83
N ILE A 522 14.49 -28.62 -24.07
CA ILE A 522 14.30 -29.45 -25.28
C ILE A 522 15.55 -30.29 -25.58
N LEU A 523 16.74 -29.68 -25.61
CA LEU A 523 18.00 -30.37 -25.89
C LEU A 523 18.35 -31.43 -24.84
N GLU A 524 17.92 -31.26 -23.59
CA GLU A 524 18.06 -32.28 -22.55
C GLU A 524 17.11 -33.47 -22.78
N GLN A 525 15.86 -33.22 -23.20
CA GLN A 525 14.93 -34.28 -23.59
C GLN A 525 15.43 -35.08 -24.81
N GLU A 526 15.96 -34.40 -25.84
CA GLU A 526 16.57 -35.06 -26.99
C GLU A 526 17.80 -35.89 -26.57
N ASN A 527 18.69 -35.36 -25.73
CA ASN A 527 19.83 -36.08 -25.20
C ASN A 527 19.42 -37.31 -24.37
N LYS A 528 18.33 -37.23 -23.60
CA LYS A 528 17.77 -38.36 -22.86
C LYS A 528 17.27 -39.44 -23.82
N LEU A 529 16.47 -39.08 -24.83
CA LEU A 529 15.95 -40.01 -25.83
C LEU A 529 17.09 -40.72 -26.59
N LEU A 530 18.12 -39.98 -27.00
CA LEU A 530 19.30 -40.53 -27.68
C LEU A 530 20.09 -41.48 -26.79
N LYS A 531 20.27 -41.17 -25.49
CA LYS A 531 20.90 -42.09 -24.52
C LYS A 531 20.10 -43.38 -24.34
N GLU A 532 18.77 -43.28 -24.30
CA GLU A 532 17.87 -44.45 -24.18
C GLU A 532 17.91 -45.33 -25.45
N GLN A 533 17.93 -44.72 -26.64
CA GLN A 533 18.10 -45.41 -27.93
C GLN A 533 19.47 -46.10 -28.05
N ILE A 534 20.57 -45.41 -27.70
CA ILE A 534 21.92 -45.99 -27.67
C ILE A 534 21.98 -47.17 -26.69
N GLY A 535 21.38 -47.04 -25.50
CA GLY A 535 21.26 -48.14 -24.54
C GLY A 535 20.43 -49.32 -25.06
N GLY A 536 19.39 -49.06 -25.85
CA GLY A 536 18.64 -50.07 -26.60
C GLY A 536 19.54 -50.85 -27.57
N LEU A 537 20.15 -50.13 -28.51
CA LEU A 537 21.02 -50.70 -29.55
C LEU A 537 22.26 -51.42 -28.98
N GLN A 538 22.79 -50.97 -27.84
CA GLN A 538 23.87 -51.68 -27.13
C GLN A 538 23.39 -53.01 -26.53
N ARG A 539 22.20 -53.05 -25.93
CA ARG A 539 21.59 -54.30 -25.42
C ARG A 539 21.29 -55.27 -26.57
N GLU A 540 20.75 -54.79 -27.68
CA GLU A 540 20.48 -55.62 -28.86
C GLU A 540 21.75 -56.17 -29.49
N ASN A 541 22.78 -55.34 -29.72
CA ASN A 541 24.08 -55.82 -30.20
C ASN A 541 24.70 -56.85 -29.25
N THR A 542 24.62 -56.63 -27.93
CA THR A 542 25.12 -57.59 -26.93
C THR A 542 24.35 -58.92 -27.00
N ALA A 543 23.02 -58.87 -27.17
CA ALA A 543 22.18 -60.05 -27.32
C ALA A 543 22.32 -60.75 -28.68
N LEU A 544 22.70 -60.03 -29.74
CA LEU A 544 23.05 -60.59 -31.05
C LEU A 544 24.42 -61.27 -31.02
N VAL A 545 25.45 -60.61 -30.49
CA VAL A 545 26.80 -61.19 -30.30
C VAL A 545 26.75 -62.42 -29.38
N SER A 546 25.96 -62.38 -28.31
CA SER A 546 25.77 -63.54 -27.41
C SER A 546 25.06 -64.72 -28.08
N ARG A 547 24.14 -64.46 -29.03
CA ARG A 547 23.50 -65.50 -29.86
C ARG A 547 24.46 -66.03 -30.93
N LEU A 548 25.21 -65.17 -31.60
CA LEU A 548 26.22 -65.56 -32.60
C LEU A 548 27.31 -66.43 -31.97
N GLY A 549 27.81 -66.06 -30.79
CA GLY A 549 28.80 -66.84 -30.03
C GLY A 549 28.31 -68.22 -29.54
N ARG A 550 27.05 -68.59 -29.80
CA ARG A 550 26.45 -69.89 -29.48
C ARG A 550 26.06 -70.72 -30.70
N SER A 551 26.18 -70.21 -31.93
CA SER A 551 25.96 -71.00 -33.15
C SER A 551 27.28 -71.54 -33.70
N GLU A 552 27.24 -72.69 -34.39
CA GLU A 552 28.47 -73.28 -34.95
C GLU A 552 29.11 -72.37 -36.01
N GLU A 553 28.31 -71.70 -36.83
CA GLU A 553 28.74 -70.72 -37.82
C GLU A 553 29.38 -69.49 -37.15
N GLY A 554 28.79 -68.98 -36.08
CA GLY A 554 29.37 -67.85 -35.33
C GLY A 554 30.66 -68.24 -34.61
N ILE A 555 30.77 -69.47 -34.10
CA ILE A 555 32.01 -70.02 -33.53
C ILE A 555 33.08 -70.19 -34.62
N LYS A 556 32.73 -70.57 -35.85
CA LYS A 556 33.65 -70.62 -37.00
C LYS A 556 34.13 -69.20 -37.38
N ILE A 557 33.22 -68.22 -37.46
CA ILE A 557 33.54 -66.82 -37.81
C ILE A 557 34.44 -66.16 -36.73
N LEU A 558 34.11 -66.34 -35.44
CA LEU A 558 34.94 -65.84 -34.34
C LEU A 558 36.33 -66.50 -34.33
N ARG A 559 36.43 -67.77 -34.74
CA ARG A 559 37.72 -68.45 -34.90
C ARG A 559 38.52 -67.90 -36.08
N SER A 560 37.91 -67.67 -37.24
CA SER A 560 38.61 -67.10 -38.40
C SER A 560 39.06 -65.66 -38.18
N ILE A 561 38.31 -64.85 -37.43
CA ILE A 561 38.73 -63.50 -37.02
C ILE A 561 39.97 -63.60 -36.09
N LYS A 562 39.94 -64.50 -35.12
CA LYS A 562 41.06 -64.71 -34.18
C LYS A 562 42.32 -65.25 -34.87
N GLU A 563 42.16 -66.17 -35.81
CA GLU A 563 43.24 -66.68 -36.67
C GLU A 563 43.76 -65.65 -37.69
N GLN A 564 43.05 -64.53 -37.90
CA GLN A 564 43.54 -63.36 -38.62
C GLN A 564 44.29 -62.39 -37.69
N GLU A 565 43.81 -62.13 -36.47
CA GLU A 565 44.54 -61.34 -35.47
C GLU A 565 45.92 -61.94 -35.15
N ASP A 566 45.98 -63.26 -34.91
CA ASP A 566 47.22 -63.99 -34.58
C ASP A 566 48.25 -64.07 -35.73
N LYS A 567 47.99 -63.43 -36.89
CA LYS A 567 48.89 -63.40 -38.07
C LYS A 567 49.39 -62.00 -38.46
N VAL A 568 49.01 -60.93 -37.75
CA VAL A 568 49.41 -59.55 -38.12
C VAL A 568 50.59 -59.02 -37.29
N CYS A 569 51.79 -59.11 -37.89
CA CYS A 569 52.98 -58.29 -37.66
C CYS A 569 53.66 -58.31 -36.25
N PRO A 570 54.98 -58.60 -36.16
CA PRO A 570 55.73 -58.58 -34.88
C PRO A 570 55.67 -57.26 -34.08
N TYR A 571 55.34 -56.14 -34.73
CA TYR A 571 55.20 -54.83 -34.10
C TYR A 571 54.09 -54.79 -33.02
N TYR A 572 53.03 -55.59 -33.20
CA TYR A 572 51.88 -55.58 -32.28
C TYR A 572 52.23 -56.17 -30.90
N GLN A 573 53.18 -57.13 -30.86
CA GLN A 573 53.68 -57.73 -29.62
C GLN A 573 54.39 -56.67 -28.74
N VAL A 574 55.25 -55.85 -29.36
CA VAL A 574 55.98 -54.75 -28.69
C VAL A 574 55.02 -53.65 -28.23
N TYR A 575 54.02 -53.32 -29.04
CA TYR A 575 52.97 -52.39 -28.62
C TYR A 575 52.21 -52.92 -27.41
N ARG A 576 51.88 -54.22 -27.36
CA ARG A 576 51.14 -54.85 -26.27
C ARG A 576 51.95 -54.98 -24.96
N THR A 577 53.25 -55.27 -25.02
CA THR A 577 54.09 -55.47 -23.82
C THR A 577 54.73 -54.20 -23.28
N SER A 578 55.16 -53.28 -24.15
CA SER A 578 55.91 -52.09 -23.74
C SER A 578 55.08 -50.80 -23.80
N PHE A 579 54.32 -50.59 -24.89
CA PHE A 579 53.64 -49.32 -25.14
C PHE A 579 52.27 -49.24 -24.46
N ALA A 580 51.47 -50.30 -24.51
CA ALA A 580 50.11 -50.35 -23.95
C ALA A 580 50.07 -50.21 -22.41
N PRO A 581 51.03 -50.73 -21.61
CA PRO A 581 51.07 -50.43 -20.18
C PRO A 581 51.41 -48.96 -19.90
N LEU A 582 52.34 -48.37 -20.64
CA LEU A 582 52.66 -46.94 -20.54
C LEU A 582 51.48 -46.07 -20.97
N LEU A 583 50.79 -46.42 -22.06
CA LEU A 583 49.61 -45.72 -22.54
C LEU A 583 48.45 -45.86 -21.55
N ARG A 584 48.22 -47.04 -20.94
CA ARG A 584 47.25 -47.21 -19.84
C ARG A 584 47.64 -46.40 -18.60
N LYS A 585 48.92 -46.29 -18.27
CA LYS A 585 49.40 -45.47 -17.16
C LYS A 585 49.28 -43.97 -17.46
N TYR A 586 49.46 -43.55 -18.71
CA TYR A 586 49.25 -42.18 -19.18
C TYR A 586 47.77 -41.82 -19.27
N ILE A 587 46.92 -42.70 -19.79
CA ILE A 587 45.46 -42.56 -19.79
C ILE A 587 44.91 -42.57 -18.37
N SER A 588 45.38 -43.47 -17.49
CA SER A 588 44.98 -43.48 -16.07
C SER A 588 45.45 -42.22 -15.35
N ARG A 589 46.64 -41.69 -15.68
CA ARG A 589 47.10 -40.40 -15.16
C ARG A 589 46.25 -39.25 -15.70
N LEU A 590 45.99 -39.19 -17.00
CA LEU A 590 45.06 -38.22 -17.61
C LEU A 590 43.65 -38.33 -17.06
N GLN A 591 43.14 -39.52 -16.76
CA GLN A 591 41.85 -39.75 -16.10
C GLN A 591 41.89 -39.38 -14.61
N SER A 592 43.03 -39.48 -13.94
CA SER A 592 43.20 -38.95 -12.58
C SER A 592 43.33 -37.43 -12.57
N THR A 593 43.91 -36.82 -13.62
CA THR A 593 43.95 -35.37 -13.81
C THR A 593 42.58 -34.86 -14.23
N LEU A 594 41.89 -35.53 -15.16
CA LEU A 594 40.51 -35.24 -15.57
C LEU A 594 39.54 -35.46 -14.43
N LYS A 595 39.73 -36.45 -13.55
CA LYS A 595 38.95 -36.53 -12.31
C LYS A 595 39.36 -35.48 -11.28
N LYS A 596 40.59 -34.95 -11.33
CA LYS A 596 40.99 -33.84 -10.49
C LYS A 596 40.38 -32.54 -10.98
N THR A 597 40.41 -32.24 -12.28
CA THR A 597 39.70 -31.12 -12.87
C THR A 597 38.20 -31.33 -12.78
N GLU A 598 37.61 -32.49 -13.10
CA GLU A 598 36.18 -32.74 -12.82
C GLU A 598 35.83 -32.57 -11.33
N ILE A 599 36.73 -32.79 -10.36
CA ILE A 599 36.45 -32.54 -8.92
C ILE A 599 36.81 -31.10 -8.49
N GLU A 600 37.69 -30.41 -9.21
CA GLU A 600 38.08 -29.02 -8.98
C GLU A 600 37.09 -28.09 -9.71
N ASP A 601 36.79 -28.34 -10.99
CA ASP A 601 35.64 -27.86 -11.77
C ASP A 601 34.31 -28.23 -11.12
N GLN A 602 34.06 -29.44 -10.58
CA GLN A 602 32.84 -29.66 -9.78
C GLN A 602 32.92 -28.99 -8.41
N ARG A 603 34.08 -28.61 -7.87
CA ARG A 603 34.15 -27.78 -6.66
C ARG A 603 33.95 -26.30 -6.96
N GLU A 604 34.33 -25.84 -8.14
CA GLU A 604 34.06 -24.49 -8.63
C GLU A 604 32.63 -24.39 -9.14
N GLU A 605 32.08 -25.41 -9.80
CA GLU A 605 30.67 -25.52 -10.20
C GLU A 605 29.76 -25.82 -9.00
N ILE A 606 30.17 -26.57 -7.97
CA ILE A 606 29.42 -26.67 -6.70
C ILE A 606 29.60 -25.41 -5.87
N GLY A 607 30.74 -24.72 -5.95
CA GLY A 607 30.98 -23.43 -5.28
C GLY A 607 30.20 -22.28 -5.94
N GLU A 608 30.07 -22.31 -7.26
CA GLU A 608 29.30 -21.39 -8.08
C GLU A 608 27.82 -21.75 -8.06
N LYS A 609 27.44 -23.03 -8.00
CA LYS A 609 26.08 -23.46 -7.63
C LYS A 609 25.76 -23.14 -6.17
N LEU A 610 26.72 -23.08 -5.24
CA LEU A 610 26.49 -22.60 -3.87
C LEU A 610 26.35 -21.07 -3.82
N ARG A 611 27.08 -20.31 -4.65
CA ARG A 611 26.85 -18.88 -4.85
C ARG A 611 25.48 -18.63 -5.50
N LEU A 612 25.19 -19.30 -6.62
CA LEU A 612 23.92 -19.23 -7.32
C LEU A 612 22.76 -19.75 -6.45
N LEU A 613 22.93 -20.73 -5.57
CA LEU A 613 21.91 -21.11 -4.58
C LEU A 613 21.76 -20.04 -3.49
N GLN A 614 22.84 -19.43 -3.01
CA GLN A 614 22.76 -18.28 -2.09
C GLN A 614 22.16 -17.01 -2.74
N GLU A 615 22.20 -16.90 -4.07
CA GLU A 615 21.54 -15.84 -4.85
C GLU A 615 20.10 -16.24 -5.26
N MET A 616 19.82 -17.53 -5.45
CA MET A 616 18.49 -18.11 -5.75
C MET A 616 17.65 -18.40 -4.50
N GLU A 617 18.19 -18.26 -3.28
CA GLU A 617 17.40 -18.21 -2.04
C GLU A 617 16.68 -16.85 -1.83
N ASN A 618 16.73 -15.92 -2.81
CA ASN A 618 15.89 -14.72 -2.83
C ASN A 618 15.34 -14.35 -4.23
N PRO A 619 14.37 -15.12 -4.73
CA PRO A 619 13.24 -14.55 -5.44
C PRO A 619 11.91 -14.98 -4.80
N THR A 620 11.13 -14.01 -4.31
CA THR A 620 9.80 -14.24 -3.70
C THR A 620 8.74 -14.58 -4.75
N TYR A 621 8.88 -15.73 -5.40
CA TYR A 621 7.89 -16.30 -6.32
C TYR A 621 7.50 -17.71 -5.87
N MET A 622 6.59 -17.78 -4.90
CA MET A 622 5.72 -18.94 -4.76
C MET A 622 4.92 -19.07 -6.06
N THR A 623 5.04 -20.19 -6.78
CA THR A 623 4.00 -20.59 -7.72
C THR A 623 2.70 -20.79 -6.95
N PRO A 624 1.51 -20.56 -7.56
CA PRO A 624 0.26 -20.90 -6.92
C PRO A 624 0.29 -22.35 -6.45
N SER A 625 -0.05 -22.60 -5.18
CA SER A 625 -0.28 -23.98 -4.73
C SER A 625 -1.39 -24.55 -5.60
N THR A 626 -1.15 -25.71 -6.21
CA THR A 626 -2.25 -26.55 -6.67
C THR A 626 -3.18 -26.84 -5.49
N ALA A 627 -4.47 -26.99 -5.79
CA ALA A 627 -5.50 -27.27 -4.79
C ALA A 627 -5.14 -28.52 -3.96
N PRO A 628 -5.56 -28.60 -2.68
CA PRO A 628 -5.17 -29.71 -1.80
C PRO A 628 -5.65 -31.06 -2.34
N ALA A 629 -4.71 -31.88 -2.81
CA ALA A 629 -4.95 -33.27 -3.17
C ALA A 629 -5.19 -34.09 -1.89
N GLY A 630 -6.43 -34.05 -1.40
CA GLY A 630 -6.83 -34.62 -0.10
C GLY A 630 -8.32 -34.52 0.19
N GLY A 631 -9.16 -34.56 -0.85
CA GLY A 631 -10.62 -34.70 -0.67
C GLY A 631 -10.98 -36.07 -0.11
N LYS A 632 -11.97 -36.13 0.78
CA LYS A 632 -12.55 -37.40 1.24
C LYS A 632 -13.43 -37.97 0.14
N GLU A 633 -13.38 -39.29 -0.08
CA GLU A 633 -14.28 -39.95 -1.01
C GLU A 633 -15.74 -39.82 -0.54
N GLY A 634 -16.62 -39.27 -1.40
CA GLY A 634 -18.07 -39.22 -1.18
C GLY A 634 -18.72 -37.83 -1.15
N GLU A 635 -17.94 -36.74 -1.13
CA GLU A 635 -18.50 -35.36 -1.15
C GLU A 635 -18.70 -34.86 -2.60
N ALA A 636 -19.89 -34.34 -2.92
CA ALA A 636 -20.22 -33.88 -4.27
C ALA A 636 -19.52 -32.55 -4.59
N MET A 637 -18.95 -32.43 -5.80
CA MET A 637 -18.24 -31.20 -6.20
C MET A 637 -19.19 -30.00 -6.32
N LYS A 638 -18.85 -28.92 -5.63
CA LYS A 638 -19.59 -27.64 -5.69
C LYS A 638 -19.45 -27.01 -7.08
N PRO A 639 -20.54 -26.46 -7.66
CA PRO A 639 -20.48 -25.73 -8.93
C PRO A 639 -19.51 -24.53 -8.89
N THR A 640 -18.82 -24.27 -10.00
CA THR A 640 -17.82 -23.20 -10.11
C THR A 640 -18.37 -21.97 -10.83
N ILE A 641 -18.01 -20.79 -10.31
CA ILE A 641 -18.19 -19.48 -10.94
C ILE A 641 -16.82 -18.99 -11.42
N LEU A 642 -16.67 -18.66 -12.70
CA LEU A 642 -15.42 -18.09 -13.24
C LEU A 642 -15.38 -16.58 -13.06
N ALA A 643 -14.28 -16.05 -12.54
CA ALA A 643 -14.16 -14.67 -12.13
C ALA A 643 -13.11 -13.87 -12.94
N PHE A 644 -13.52 -12.77 -13.55
CA PHE A 644 -12.74 -11.94 -14.47
C PHE A 644 -12.41 -10.58 -13.86
N HIS A 645 -11.12 -10.34 -13.57
CA HIS A 645 -10.66 -9.16 -12.85
C HIS A 645 -10.65 -7.86 -13.69
N GLY A 646 -10.52 -6.71 -13.02
CA GLY A 646 -10.39 -5.41 -13.69
C GLY A 646 -9.06 -5.20 -14.42
N SER A 647 -9.00 -4.22 -15.34
CA SER A 647 -7.74 -3.88 -16.01
C SER A 647 -6.72 -3.32 -15.01
N GLY A 648 -5.51 -3.88 -15.02
CA GLY A 648 -4.47 -3.55 -14.06
C GLY A 648 -4.59 -4.25 -12.71
N SER A 649 -5.35 -5.35 -12.64
CA SER A 649 -5.41 -6.29 -11.52
C SER A 649 -4.78 -7.65 -11.92
N ASN A 650 -4.88 -8.67 -11.09
CA ASN A 650 -4.53 -10.07 -11.42
C ASN A 650 -5.40 -11.04 -10.59
N ALA A 651 -5.30 -12.35 -10.84
CA ALA A 651 -6.16 -13.35 -10.20
C ALA A 651 -6.02 -13.39 -8.66
N MET A 652 -4.81 -13.15 -8.14
CA MET A 652 -4.56 -13.09 -6.69
C MET A 652 -5.28 -11.87 -6.08
N VAL A 653 -5.06 -10.68 -6.63
CA VAL A 653 -5.72 -9.44 -6.20
C VAL A 653 -7.23 -9.60 -6.22
N HIS A 654 -7.77 -10.19 -7.29
CA HIS A 654 -9.21 -10.39 -7.47
C HIS A 654 -9.80 -11.42 -6.50
N THR A 655 -9.06 -12.49 -6.19
CA THR A 655 -9.43 -13.46 -5.13
C THR A 655 -9.57 -12.76 -3.77
N VAL A 656 -8.68 -11.81 -3.44
CA VAL A 656 -8.80 -11.01 -2.21
C VAL A 656 -10.00 -10.07 -2.26
N GLN A 657 -10.27 -9.42 -3.41
CA GLN A 657 -11.46 -8.58 -3.59
C GLN A 657 -12.78 -9.36 -3.46
N LEU A 658 -12.79 -10.63 -3.87
CA LEU A 658 -13.94 -11.54 -3.80
C LEU A 658 -14.13 -12.21 -2.44
N ALA A 659 -13.20 -12.05 -1.49
CA ALA A 659 -13.20 -12.81 -0.23
C ALA A 659 -14.47 -12.64 0.63
N ARG A 660 -15.14 -11.47 0.56
CA ARG A 660 -16.44 -11.24 1.24
C ARG A 660 -17.57 -12.06 0.61
N LEU A 661 -17.69 -12.05 -0.72
CA LEU A 661 -18.67 -12.86 -1.45
C LEU A 661 -18.39 -14.36 -1.26
N ASN A 662 -17.12 -14.79 -1.37
CA ASN A 662 -16.73 -16.18 -1.18
C ASN A 662 -17.02 -16.69 0.26
N ARG A 663 -17.07 -15.81 1.26
CA ARG A 663 -17.48 -16.18 2.62
C ARG A 663 -18.98 -16.51 2.75
N VAL A 664 -19.84 -15.96 1.90
CA VAL A 664 -21.30 -16.18 1.96
C VAL A 664 -21.83 -17.16 0.91
N ILE A 665 -21.04 -17.47 -0.14
CA ILE A 665 -21.40 -18.52 -1.12
C ILE A 665 -20.49 -19.75 -1.10
N GLY A 666 -19.36 -19.74 -0.38
CA GLY A 666 -18.36 -20.82 -0.37
C GLY A 666 -18.84 -22.18 0.14
N ASP A 667 -19.98 -22.22 0.84
CA ASP A 667 -20.65 -23.45 1.24
C ASP A 667 -21.37 -24.14 0.07
N ASP A 668 -21.86 -23.38 -0.92
CA ASP A 668 -22.62 -23.88 -2.08
C ASP A 668 -21.83 -23.86 -3.39
N PHE A 669 -20.87 -22.94 -3.55
CA PHE A 669 -20.16 -22.66 -4.82
C PHE A 669 -18.65 -22.51 -4.62
N ASN A 670 -17.89 -22.82 -5.67
CA ASN A 670 -16.49 -22.41 -5.83
C ASN A 670 -16.41 -21.12 -6.66
N ILE A 671 -15.45 -20.24 -6.37
CA ILE A 671 -15.08 -19.14 -7.28
C ILE A 671 -13.63 -19.35 -7.75
N GLU A 672 -13.40 -19.37 -9.06
CA GLU A 672 -12.07 -19.49 -9.66
C GLU A 672 -11.72 -18.19 -10.40
N SER A 673 -10.72 -17.45 -9.90
CA SER A 673 -10.29 -16.19 -10.51
C SER A 673 -9.29 -16.41 -11.64
N MET A 674 -9.58 -15.82 -12.78
CA MET A 674 -8.91 -16.04 -14.06
C MET A 674 -7.79 -15.01 -14.26
N GLU A 675 -6.57 -15.48 -14.49
CA GLU A 675 -5.39 -14.62 -14.72
C GLU A 675 -5.35 -14.11 -16.17
N ALA A 676 -5.61 -12.82 -16.39
CA ALA A 676 -5.66 -12.29 -17.75
C ALA A 676 -4.29 -12.36 -18.47
N PRO A 677 -4.24 -12.63 -19.79
CA PRO A 677 -2.96 -12.88 -20.46
C PRO A 677 -2.06 -11.64 -20.53
N PHE A 678 -2.59 -10.48 -20.95
CA PHE A 678 -1.79 -9.33 -21.37
C PHE A 678 -1.26 -8.50 -20.17
N PRO A 679 0.04 -8.15 -20.12
CA PRO A 679 0.59 -7.27 -19.09
C PRO A 679 -0.01 -5.87 -19.07
N SER A 680 -0.17 -5.31 -17.87
CA SER A 680 -0.68 -3.97 -17.59
C SER A 680 0.18 -3.26 -16.53
N GLN A 681 0.07 -1.94 -16.46
CA GLN A 681 0.35 -1.21 -15.21
C GLN A 681 -0.81 -1.47 -14.22
N ALA A 682 -0.62 -1.16 -12.94
CA ALA A 682 -1.68 -1.31 -11.94
C ALA A 682 -2.89 -0.40 -12.24
N GLY A 683 -4.09 -0.88 -11.94
CA GLY A 683 -5.34 -0.14 -12.14
C GLY A 683 -5.64 0.88 -11.03
N PRO A 684 -6.63 1.77 -11.24
CA PRO A 684 -7.22 2.56 -10.15
C PRO A 684 -7.64 1.67 -8.98
N GLY A 685 -7.41 2.12 -7.75
CA GLY A 685 -7.71 1.36 -6.53
C GLY A 685 -6.81 0.14 -6.24
N VAL A 686 -5.96 -0.30 -7.18
CA VAL A 686 -5.05 -1.44 -6.96
C VAL A 686 -3.81 -1.02 -6.15
N LEU A 687 -3.26 0.17 -6.40
CA LEU A 687 -2.17 0.76 -5.61
C LEU A 687 -2.70 1.84 -4.65
N PRO A 688 -2.10 2.02 -3.46
CA PRO A 688 -0.92 1.30 -2.95
C PRO A 688 -1.22 -0.07 -2.31
N PHE A 689 -2.49 -0.42 -2.12
CA PHE A 689 -2.89 -1.58 -1.28
C PHE A 689 -2.29 -2.92 -1.75
N PHE A 690 -2.27 -3.17 -3.06
CA PHE A 690 -1.65 -4.36 -3.67
C PHE A 690 -0.28 -4.05 -4.30
N ASP A 691 0.47 -3.06 -3.80
CA ASP A 691 1.84 -2.83 -4.27
C ASP A 691 2.70 -4.09 -4.10
N GLY A 692 3.65 -4.30 -5.01
CA GLY A 692 4.48 -5.51 -5.08
C GLY A 692 3.72 -6.83 -5.28
N CYS A 693 2.41 -6.81 -5.53
CA CYS A 693 1.61 -7.99 -5.88
C CYS A 693 1.54 -8.22 -7.40
N GLY A 694 2.36 -7.51 -8.18
CA GLY A 694 2.44 -7.66 -9.63
C GLY A 694 3.18 -8.94 -10.06
N PRO A 695 3.21 -9.25 -11.37
CA PRO A 695 2.74 -8.42 -12.48
C PRO A 695 1.22 -8.22 -12.50
N PHE A 696 0.79 -7.07 -13.00
CA PHE A 696 -0.62 -6.77 -13.24
C PHE A 696 -0.99 -7.03 -14.70
N LYS A 697 -2.26 -7.32 -14.96
CA LYS A 697 -2.76 -7.84 -16.23
C LYS A 697 -4.05 -7.13 -16.69
N ARG A 698 -4.47 -7.42 -17.92
CA ARG A 698 -5.69 -6.91 -18.57
C ARG A 698 -6.16 -7.88 -19.66
N TRP A 699 -7.43 -7.80 -20.03
CA TRP A 699 -8.10 -8.69 -20.99
C TRP A 699 -7.93 -8.24 -22.46
N LEU A 700 -7.58 -6.97 -22.69
CA LEU A 700 -7.32 -6.43 -24.03
C LEU A 700 -5.81 -6.27 -24.27
N ASN A 701 -5.38 -6.64 -25.48
CA ASN A 701 -3.98 -6.52 -25.91
C ASN A 701 -3.54 -5.04 -26.10
N THR A 702 -4.47 -4.15 -26.44
CA THR A 702 -4.28 -2.69 -26.52
C THR A 702 -4.85 -1.95 -25.30
N THR A 703 -4.42 -0.69 -25.11
CA THR A 703 -5.05 0.25 -24.17
C THR A 703 -6.04 1.11 -24.94
N VAL A 704 -7.27 1.21 -24.44
CA VAL A 704 -8.36 1.99 -25.05
C VAL A 704 -8.43 3.36 -24.37
N THR A 705 -8.63 4.46 -25.11
CA THR A 705 -8.77 5.80 -24.52
C THR A 705 -10.21 6.10 -24.09
N ILE A 706 -10.39 7.05 -23.18
CA ILE A 706 -11.73 7.48 -22.72
C ILE A 706 -12.58 8.00 -23.90
N SER A 707 -11.96 8.59 -24.92
CA SER A 707 -12.64 8.99 -26.15
C SER A 707 -13.20 7.80 -26.92
N ASP A 708 -12.42 6.74 -27.10
CA ASP A 708 -12.83 5.53 -27.82
C ASP A 708 -13.91 4.77 -27.02
N MET A 709 -13.78 4.73 -25.69
CA MET A 709 -14.78 4.17 -24.77
C MET A 709 -16.13 4.89 -24.90
N LYS A 710 -16.14 6.22 -25.03
CA LYS A 710 -17.36 7.04 -25.20
C LYS A 710 -17.91 7.02 -26.62
N ALA A 711 -17.05 6.86 -27.63
CA ALA A 711 -17.44 6.73 -29.03
C ALA A 711 -17.95 5.32 -29.39
N GLY A 712 -17.80 4.33 -28.50
CA GLY A 712 -18.08 2.92 -28.80
C GLY A 712 -17.06 2.28 -29.76
N ALA A 713 -15.95 2.96 -30.04
CA ALA A 713 -14.93 2.57 -31.03
C ALA A 713 -13.94 1.50 -30.54
N SER A 714 -14.19 0.92 -29.36
CA SER A 714 -13.46 -0.25 -28.86
C SER A 714 -13.77 -1.50 -29.70
N THR A 715 -12.78 -2.39 -29.82
CA THR A 715 -13.00 -3.74 -30.37
C THR A 715 -14.17 -4.46 -29.68
N ASN A 716 -14.94 -5.19 -30.49
CA ASN A 716 -15.93 -6.19 -30.07
C ASN A 716 -15.39 -7.64 -30.15
N ILE A 717 -14.13 -7.83 -30.56
CA ILE A 717 -13.50 -9.15 -30.72
C ILE A 717 -12.76 -9.51 -29.44
N MET A 718 -13.05 -10.67 -28.85
CA MET A 718 -12.25 -11.26 -27.78
C MET A 718 -10.90 -11.75 -28.34
N PRO A 719 -9.75 -11.44 -27.72
CA PRO A 719 -8.47 -12.04 -28.12
C PRO A 719 -8.50 -13.56 -27.91
N SER A 720 -7.96 -14.33 -28.87
CA SER A 720 -7.96 -15.81 -28.82
C SER A 720 -7.33 -16.35 -27.54
N GLU A 721 -6.28 -15.69 -27.03
CA GLU A 721 -5.60 -16.07 -25.78
C GLU A 721 -6.51 -15.97 -24.54
N VAL A 722 -7.62 -15.22 -24.62
CA VAL A 722 -8.66 -15.17 -23.58
C VAL A 722 -9.69 -16.27 -23.81
N GLU A 723 -10.13 -16.52 -25.06
CA GLU A 723 -11.07 -17.60 -25.37
C GLU A 723 -10.47 -18.97 -24.99
N ASP A 724 -9.22 -19.24 -25.38
CA ASP A 724 -8.52 -20.49 -25.11
C ASP A 724 -8.26 -20.72 -23.60
N LEU A 725 -7.96 -19.64 -22.86
CA LEU A 725 -7.79 -19.67 -21.40
C LEU A 725 -9.08 -20.06 -20.67
N VAL A 726 -10.24 -19.54 -21.11
CA VAL A 726 -11.54 -19.92 -20.54
C VAL A 726 -11.92 -21.34 -20.97
N ARG A 727 -11.83 -21.66 -22.26
CA ARG A 727 -12.08 -23.00 -22.84
C ARG A 727 -11.31 -24.09 -22.09
N GLY A 728 -9.99 -23.94 -21.98
CA GLY A 728 -9.12 -24.89 -21.28
C GLY A 728 -9.37 -24.98 -19.77
N THR A 729 -9.87 -23.90 -19.14
CA THR A 729 -10.27 -23.91 -17.73
C THR A 729 -11.60 -24.64 -17.50
N VAL A 730 -12.61 -24.41 -18.36
CA VAL A 730 -13.85 -25.20 -18.32
C VAL A 730 -13.56 -26.68 -18.56
N GLN A 731 -12.70 -27.00 -19.54
CA GLN A 731 -12.27 -28.39 -19.80
C GLN A 731 -11.55 -29.00 -18.59
N ARG A 732 -10.67 -28.27 -17.89
CA ARG A 732 -10.01 -28.71 -16.63
C ARG A 732 -11.03 -29.03 -15.53
N ILE A 733 -11.99 -28.14 -15.31
CA ILE A 733 -13.03 -28.29 -14.28
C ILE A 733 -13.92 -29.50 -14.59
N ARG A 734 -14.40 -29.62 -15.84
CA ARG A 734 -15.19 -30.79 -16.30
C ARG A 734 -14.43 -32.11 -16.16
N SER A 735 -13.14 -32.13 -16.53
CA SER A 735 -12.27 -33.32 -16.40
C SER A 735 -12.03 -33.74 -14.94
N SER A 736 -12.26 -32.83 -13.99
CA SER A 736 -12.18 -33.10 -12.55
C SER A 736 -13.50 -33.58 -11.94
N GLY A 737 -14.61 -33.59 -12.70
CA GLY A 737 -15.96 -33.89 -12.21
C GLY A 737 -16.76 -32.67 -11.74
N GLY A 738 -16.21 -31.46 -11.86
CA GLY A 738 -16.92 -30.20 -11.57
C GLY A 738 -17.66 -29.64 -12.78
N ASN A 739 -18.44 -28.59 -12.59
CA ASN A 739 -19.08 -27.85 -13.69
C ASN A 739 -19.02 -26.33 -13.47
N VAL A 740 -18.91 -25.56 -14.56
CA VAL A 740 -18.98 -24.10 -14.55
C VAL A 740 -20.43 -23.67 -14.83
N VAL A 741 -21.03 -22.95 -13.88
CA VAL A 741 -22.46 -22.57 -13.90
C VAL A 741 -22.71 -21.07 -13.93
N GLY A 742 -21.70 -20.23 -13.68
CA GLY A 742 -21.86 -18.78 -13.69
C GLY A 742 -20.55 -18.03 -13.96
N LEU A 743 -20.68 -16.75 -14.29
CA LEU A 743 -19.56 -15.85 -14.57
C LEU A 743 -19.67 -14.59 -13.70
N ILE A 744 -18.56 -14.09 -13.16
CA ILE A 744 -18.51 -12.79 -12.47
C ILE A 744 -17.40 -11.90 -13.03
N GLY A 745 -17.73 -10.67 -13.42
CA GLY A 745 -16.79 -9.70 -13.97
C GLY A 745 -16.69 -8.46 -13.09
N PHE A 746 -15.50 -7.86 -13.05
CA PHE A 746 -15.28 -6.52 -12.50
C PHE A 746 -14.61 -5.61 -13.52
N SER A 747 -15.12 -4.38 -13.66
CA SER A 747 -14.54 -3.39 -14.59
C SER A 747 -14.34 -4.02 -15.97
N GLN A 748 -13.15 -3.93 -16.59
CA GLN A 748 -12.89 -4.52 -17.93
C GLN A 748 -13.30 -6.01 -18.05
N GLY A 749 -13.27 -6.79 -16.96
CA GLY A 749 -13.75 -8.17 -16.95
C GLY A 749 -15.23 -8.32 -17.32
N THR A 750 -16.09 -7.32 -17.10
CA THR A 750 -17.51 -7.37 -17.51
C THR A 750 -17.69 -7.39 -19.02
N LYS A 751 -16.71 -6.88 -19.80
CA LYS A 751 -16.73 -6.99 -21.27
C LYS A 751 -16.52 -8.43 -21.74
N VAL A 752 -15.70 -9.20 -21.03
CA VAL A 752 -15.47 -10.64 -21.27
C VAL A 752 -16.72 -11.43 -20.87
N VAL A 753 -17.28 -11.17 -19.68
CA VAL A 753 -18.54 -11.79 -19.23
C VAL A 753 -19.67 -11.54 -20.22
N ALA A 754 -19.90 -10.28 -20.64
CA ALA A 754 -20.93 -9.96 -21.63
C ALA A 754 -20.75 -10.73 -22.95
N GLY A 755 -19.51 -10.86 -23.42
CA GLY A 755 -19.19 -11.62 -24.62
C GLY A 755 -19.40 -13.13 -24.50
N LEU A 756 -19.05 -13.71 -23.35
CA LEU A 756 -19.29 -15.12 -23.03
C LEU A 756 -20.78 -15.43 -22.87
N LEU A 757 -21.54 -14.59 -22.15
CA LEU A 757 -23.00 -14.71 -22.05
C LEU A 757 -23.64 -14.71 -23.45
N LYS A 758 -23.27 -13.73 -24.29
CA LYS A 758 -23.77 -13.65 -25.66
C LYS A 758 -23.34 -14.84 -26.53
N GLY A 759 -22.11 -15.32 -26.33
CA GLY A 759 -21.58 -16.51 -26.99
C GLY A 759 -22.39 -17.78 -26.67
N ALA A 760 -22.83 -17.95 -25.43
CA ALA A 760 -23.67 -19.08 -25.02
C ALA A 760 -25.07 -19.03 -25.67
N GLU A 761 -25.67 -17.84 -25.79
CA GLU A 761 -26.96 -17.67 -26.47
C GLU A 761 -26.87 -18.06 -27.95
N ILE A 762 -25.81 -17.62 -28.64
CA ILE A 762 -25.57 -17.97 -30.06
C ILE A 762 -25.27 -19.47 -30.20
N ALA A 763 -24.39 -20.04 -29.36
CA ALA A 763 -24.06 -21.47 -29.38
C ALA A 763 -25.30 -22.36 -29.15
N ARG A 764 -26.18 -21.95 -28.21
CA ARG A 764 -27.48 -22.61 -27.99
C ARG A 764 -28.40 -22.49 -29.21
N ALA A 765 -28.57 -21.31 -29.78
CA ALA A 765 -29.44 -21.11 -30.95
C ALA A 765 -28.98 -21.92 -32.18
N LEU A 766 -27.66 -22.06 -32.38
CA LEU A 766 -27.09 -22.92 -33.41
C LEU A 766 -27.39 -24.41 -33.14
N LYS A 767 -27.22 -24.86 -31.88
CA LYS A 767 -27.51 -26.24 -31.45
C LYS A 767 -29.01 -26.58 -31.58
N GLU A 768 -29.89 -25.66 -31.23
CA GLU A 768 -31.36 -25.77 -31.40
C GLU A 768 -31.77 -25.80 -32.88
N LYS A 769 -31.09 -25.06 -33.76
CA LYS A 769 -31.27 -25.11 -35.23
C LYS A 769 -30.52 -26.26 -35.92
N GLY A 770 -30.06 -27.26 -35.17
CA GLY A 770 -29.53 -28.51 -35.74
C GLY A 770 -28.07 -28.45 -36.18
N ALA A 771 -27.24 -27.57 -35.63
CA ALA A 771 -25.80 -27.58 -35.86
C ALA A 771 -25.14 -28.81 -35.19
N THR A 772 -25.11 -29.93 -35.91
CA THR A 772 -24.50 -31.18 -35.46
C THR A 772 -23.03 -31.30 -35.88
N GLU A 773 -22.16 -31.45 -34.87
CA GLU A 773 -20.82 -32.08 -34.92
C GLU A 773 -19.56 -31.30 -35.39
N GLU A 774 -19.64 -30.11 -36.00
CA GLU A 774 -18.41 -29.37 -36.44
C GLU A 774 -18.03 -28.11 -35.60
N GLY A 775 -18.31 -28.08 -34.30
CA GLY A 775 -17.89 -26.97 -33.43
C GLY A 775 -17.65 -27.33 -31.96
N ASP A 776 -16.45 -27.04 -31.44
CA ASP A 776 -16.13 -27.07 -30.00
C ASP A 776 -16.79 -25.89 -29.28
N LEU A 777 -18.12 -26.00 -29.11
CA LEU A 777 -19.01 -25.02 -28.49
C LEU A 777 -19.81 -25.61 -27.30
N ASP A 778 -19.63 -26.88 -26.96
CA ASP A 778 -20.34 -27.49 -25.83
C ASP A 778 -19.80 -27.04 -24.46
N TRP A 779 -18.64 -26.37 -24.43
CA TRP A 779 -18.07 -25.79 -23.20
C TRP A 779 -18.83 -24.57 -22.67
N TYR A 780 -19.76 -24.00 -23.43
CA TYR A 780 -20.65 -22.92 -22.99
C TYR A 780 -21.76 -23.49 -22.07
N SER A 781 -21.61 -23.37 -20.74
CA SER A 781 -22.52 -23.99 -19.75
C SER A 781 -22.98 -23.12 -18.58
N TRP A 782 -22.74 -21.82 -18.60
CA TRP A 782 -23.19 -20.91 -17.55
C TRP A 782 -24.69 -20.56 -17.67
N LYS A 783 -25.38 -20.57 -16.52
CA LYS A 783 -26.77 -20.12 -16.35
C LYS A 783 -26.89 -18.61 -16.18
N PHE A 784 -25.90 -17.95 -15.57
CA PHE A 784 -26.01 -16.55 -15.14
C PHE A 784 -24.69 -15.77 -15.21
N GLY A 785 -24.82 -14.44 -15.21
CA GLY A 785 -23.72 -13.48 -15.07
C GLY A 785 -23.84 -12.60 -13.82
N ILE A 786 -22.70 -12.06 -13.38
CA ILE A 786 -22.62 -10.97 -12.39
C ILE A 786 -21.63 -9.93 -12.92
N SER A 787 -21.98 -8.66 -12.83
CA SER A 787 -21.29 -7.55 -13.48
C SER A 787 -21.12 -6.40 -12.48
N VAL A 788 -19.94 -6.30 -11.87
CA VAL A 788 -19.64 -5.32 -10.80
C VAL A 788 -18.81 -4.16 -11.37
N CYS A 789 -19.25 -2.92 -11.14
CA CYS A 789 -18.64 -1.70 -11.69
C CYS A 789 -18.45 -1.81 -13.22
N GLY A 790 -19.55 -1.83 -13.95
CA GLY A 790 -19.59 -2.22 -15.36
C GLY A 790 -18.67 -1.39 -16.26
N SER A 791 -17.98 -2.05 -17.19
CA SER A 791 -17.14 -1.40 -18.19
C SER A 791 -17.89 -1.10 -19.50
N TYR A 792 -17.25 -0.33 -20.37
CA TYR A 792 -17.81 0.27 -21.60
C TYR A 792 -18.18 -0.77 -22.68
N PRO A 793 -19.15 -0.46 -23.56
CA PRO A 793 -19.45 -1.26 -24.75
C PRO A 793 -18.32 -1.24 -25.79
N PRO A 794 -18.36 -2.11 -26.82
CA PRO A 794 -19.23 -3.28 -26.96
C PRO A 794 -18.71 -4.49 -26.13
N PRO A 795 -19.51 -5.57 -25.97
CA PRO A 795 -19.03 -6.87 -25.48
C PRO A 795 -17.86 -7.43 -26.30
N LEU A 796 -17.06 -8.33 -25.70
CA LEU A 796 -15.96 -9.00 -26.39
C LEU A 796 -16.39 -10.39 -26.84
N LEU A 797 -16.93 -10.50 -28.06
CA LEU A 797 -17.47 -11.73 -28.62
C LEU A 797 -16.36 -12.75 -28.91
N PRO A 798 -16.53 -14.05 -28.54
CA PRO A 798 -15.55 -15.09 -28.80
C PRO A 798 -15.39 -15.40 -30.32
N PRO A 799 -14.17 -15.35 -30.87
CA PRO A 799 -13.90 -15.66 -32.27
C PRO A 799 -14.50 -16.98 -32.78
N SER A 800 -14.46 -18.07 -31.98
CA SER A 800 -14.99 -19.36 -32.45
C SER A 800 -16.51 -19.34 -32.65
N VAL A 801 -17.26 -18.61 -31.81
CA VAL A 801 -18.72 -18.45 -31.96
C VAL A 801 -19.06 -17.56 -33.14
N THR A 802 -18.35 -16.44 -33.34
CA THR A 802 -18.59 -15.57 -34.51
C THR A 802 -18.27 -16.25 -35.83
N SER A 803 -17.25 -17.13 -35.83
CA SER A 803 -16.88 -17.95 -36.99
C SER A 803 -17.92 -19.04 -37.28
N ALA A 804 -18.42 -19.72 -36.24
CA ALA A 804 -19.47 -20.72 -36.37
C ALA A 804 -20.78 -20.11 -36.88
N LEU A 805 -21.21 -18.97 -36.32
CA LEU A 805 -22.43 -18.27 -36.72
C LEU A 805 -22.40 -17.84 -38.20
N SER A 806 -21.26 -17.31 -38.67
CA SER A 806 -21.10 -16.86 -40.05
C SER A 806 -20.88 -18.00 -41.06
N SER A 807 -20.31 -19.13 -40.62
CA SER A 807 -20.18 -20.35 -41.44
C SER A 807 -21.48 -21.16 -41.55
N PHE A 808 -22.42 -21.00 -40.61
CA PHE A 808 -23.64 -21.80 -40.56
C PHE A 808 -24.67 -21.35 -41.62
N SER A 809 -24.58 -21.98 -42.79
CA SER A 809 -25.31 -21.65 -44.03
C SER A 809 -26.83 -21.90 -43.99
N SER A 810 -27.34 -22.56 -42.95
CA SER A 810 -28.78 -22.79 -42.74
C SER A 810 -29.51 -21.62 -42.06
N LEU A 811 -28.80 -20.56 -41.66
CA LEU A 811 -29.38 -19.31 -41.21
C LEU A 811 -29.43 -18.28 -42.34
N GLU A 812 -30.51 -17.50 -42.41
CA GLU A 812 -30.48 -16.28 -43.22
C GLU A 812 -29.57 -15.21 -42.59
N LYS A 813 -28.97 -14.35 -43.41
CA LYS A 813 -28.12 -13.26 -42.93
C LYS A 813 -28.84 -12.32 -41.95
N ALA A 814 -30.14 -12.12 -42.10
CA ALA A 814 -30.95 -11.34 -41.16
C ALA A 814 -30.99 -12.00 -39.77
N GLU A 815 -31.17 -13.33 -39.71
CA GLU A 815 -31.13 -14.08 -38.46
C GLU A 815 -29.72 -14.13 -37.84
N GLN A 816 -28.67 -14.21 -38.67
CA GLN A 816 -27.28 -14.13 -38.21
C GLN A 816 -27.00 -12.77 -37.55
N GLU A 817 -27.42 -11.67 -38.18
CA GLU A 817 -27.30 -10.30 -37.64
C GLU A 817 -28.14 -10.10 -36.37
N GLU A 818 -29.37 -10.62 -36.33
CA GLU A 818 -30.24 -10.56 -35.14
C GLU A 818 -29.66 -11.37 -33.96
N LEU A 819 -29.16 -12.59 -34.22
CA LEU A 819 -28.49 -13.39 -33.20
C LEU A 819 -27.21 -12.72 -32.68
N LEU A 820 -26.46 -12.03 -33.55
CA LEU A 820 -25.21 -11.34 -33.19
C LEU A 820 -25.47 -10.05 -32.38
N HIS A 821 -26.39 -9.20 -32.83
CA HIS A 821 -26.64 -7.85 -32.29
C HIS A 821 -27.80 -7.77 -31.30
N GLY A 822 -28.65 -8.79 -31.20
CA GLY A 822 -29.73 -8.85 -30.22
C GLY A 822 -29.22 -8.83 -28.77
N LYS A 823 -30.00 -8.25 -27.86
CA LYS A 823 -29.62 -8.12 -26.44
C LYS A 823 -29.43 -9.46 -25.73
N ILE A 824 -28.52 -9.47 -24.76
CA ILE A 824 -28.31 -10.57 -23.81
C ILE A 824 -29.55 -10.70 -22.93
N THR A 825 -30.16 -11.88 -22.96
CA THR A 825 -31.34 -12.26 -22.17
C THR A 825 -30.98 -13.06 -20.92
N THR A 826 -29.81 -13.70 -20.93
CA THR A 826 -29.30 -14.57 -19.86
C THR A 826 -29.25 -13.81 -18.52
N PRO A 827 -29.83 -14.35 -17.42
CA PRO A 827 -29.91 -13.66 -16.14
C PRO A 827 -28.59 -13.05 -15.68
N THR A 828 -28.58 -11.75 -15.43
CA THR A 828 -27.35 -11.03 -15.07
C THR A 828 -27.61 -9.99 -13.97
N LEU A 829 -26.90 -10.12 -12.84
CA LEU A 829 -26.92 -9.10 -11.79
C LEU A 829 -25.86 -8.04 -12.06
N HIS A 830 -26.30 -6.81 -12.31
CA HIS A 830 -25.44 -5.65 -12.47
C HIS A 830 -25.38 -4.87 -11.17
N VAL A 831 -24.19 -4.77 -10.58
CA VAL A 831 -23.91 -3.98 -9.38
C VAL A 831 -23.14 -2.73 -9.79
N GLN A 832 -23.75 -1.57 -9.62
CA GLN A 832 -23.14 -0.27 -9.90
C GLN A 832 -22.87 0.51 -8.62
N GLY A 833 -21.75 1.23 -8.62
CA GLY A 833 -21.41 2.17 -7.55
C GLY A 833 -21.90 3.57 -7.89
N ASN A 834 -22.64 4.19 -6.97
CA ASN A 834 -23.13 5.56 -7.14
C ASN A 834 -22.04 6.63 -6.93
N GLN A 835 -20.88 6.22 -6.39
CA GLN A 835 -19.65 7.02 -6.30
C GLN A 835 -18.60 6.60 -7.35
N ASP A 836 -18.95 5.75 -8.32
CA ASP A 836 -18.03 5.25 -9.34
C ASP A 836 -17.89 6.23 -10.52
N GLU A 837 -16.69 6.79 -10.72
CA GLU A 837 -16.35 7.67 -11.85
C GLU A 837 -16.57 7.01 -13.24
N TRP A 838 -16.69 5.68 -13.28
CA TRP A 838 -16.92 4.87 -14.48
C TRP A 838 -18.36 4.34 -14.61
N ASN A 839 -19.28 4.69 -13.70
CA ASN A 839 -20.68 4.23 -13.71
C ASN A 839 -21.34 4.36 -15.11
N TRP A 840 -21.15 5.51 -15.78
CA TRP A 840 -21.62 5.80 -17.15
C TRP A 840 -21.20 4.75 -18.21
N ALA A 841 -20.06 4.09 -18.02
CA ALA A 841 -19.56 3.06 -18.94
C ALA A 841 -20.37 1.76 -18.78
N GLY A 842 -20.70 1.43 -17.53
CA GLY A 842 -21.56 0.31 -17.17
C GLY A 842 -23.00 0.52 -17.60
N GLU A 843 -23.57 1.71 -17.37
CA GLU A 843 -24.88 2.10 -17.92
C GLU A 843 -24.96 1.88 -19.43
N ALA A 844 -23.94 2.34 -20.17
CA ALA A 844 -23.89 2.24 -21.63
C ALA A 844 -23.83 0.78 -22.11
N LEU A 845 -23.08 -0.09 -21.42
CA LEU A 845 -23.04 -1.53 -21.72
C LEU A 845 -24.37 -2.20 -21.40
N ILE A 846 -24.99 -1.92 -20.25
CA ILE A 846 -26.29 -2.49 -19.85
C ILE A 846 -27.37 -2.06 -20.85
N LYS A 847 -27.55 -0.75 -21.03
CA LYS A 847 -28.61 -0.19 -21.87
C LYS A 847 -28.52 -0.64 -23.32
N GLY A 848 -27.29 -0.73 -23.87
CA GLY A 848 -27.05 -1.18 -25.23
C GLY A 848 -27.24 -2.68 -25.42
N PHE A 849 -26.66 -3.51 -24.54
CA PHE A 849 -26.41 -4.93 -24.84
C PHE A 849 -27.13 -5.93 -23.93
N TYR A 850 -27.80 -5.48 -22.86
CA TYR A 850 -28.55 -6.34 -21.96
C TYR A 850 -30.04 -6.01 -21.98
N GLU A 851 -30.85 -7.04 -21.79
CA GLU A 851 -32.30 -6.94 -21.66
C GLU A 851 -32.69 -7.04 -20.18
N THR A 852 -33.26 -5.96 -19.63
CA THR A 852 -33.53 -5.81 -18.20
C THR A 852 -34.98 -6.14 -17.85
N GLY A 853 -35.19 -6.97 -16.83
CA GLY A 853 -36.52 -7.36 -16.37
C GLY A 853 -36.52 -8.64 -15.54
N GLU A 854 -37.70 -9.05 -15.09
CA GLU A 854 -37.94 -10.32 -14.40
C GLU A 854 -37.44 -11.51 -15.25
N GLY A 855 -36.70 -12.43 -14.62
CA GLY A 855 -36.06 -13.56 -15.32
C GLY A 855 -34.92 -13.21 -16.28
N LYS A 856 -34.46 -11.95 -16.32
CA LYS A 856 -33.37 -11.47 -17.19
C LYS A 856 -32.34 -10.65 -16.40
N SER A 857 -31.87 -9.51 -16.92
CA SER A 857 -30.91 -8.65 -16.22
C SER A 857 -31.57 -7.80 -15.14
N VAL A 858 -30.95 -7.75 -13.96
CA VAL A 858 -31.35 -6.93 -12.80
C VAL A 858 -30.23 -5.94 -12.50
N VAL A 859 -30.58 -4.69 -12.17
CA VAL A 859 -29.61 -3.65 -11.79
C VAL A 859 -29.79 -3.30 -10.31
N LYS A 860 -28.66 -3.16 -9.60
CA LYS A 860 -28.55 -2.71 -8.21
C LYS A 860 -27.55 -1.57 -8.14
N GLU A 861 -27.92 -0.51 -7.44
CA GLU A 861 -27.15 0.71 -7.25
C GLU A 861 -26.87 0.88 -5.76
N TRP A 862 -25.58 0.92 -5.39
CA TRP A 862 -25.12 1.00 -3.99
C TRP A 862 -24.17 2.17 -3.77
N ASP A 863 -24.05 2.63 -2.53
CA ASP A 863 -23.22 3.79 -2.15
C ASP A 863 -21.74 3.43 -2.05
N MET A 864 -21.17 2.99 -3.17
CA MET A 864 -19.80 2.53 -3.32
C MET A 864 -19.11 3.16 -4.54
N GLY A 865 -17.77 3.15 -4.54
CA GLY A 865 -16.93 3.58 -5.66
C GLY A 865 -16.57 2.43 -6.61
N HIS A 866 -15.48 2.59 -7.38
CA HIS A 866 -14.96 1.58 -8.32
C HIS A 866 -14.26 0.41 -7.59
N TYR A 867 -14.99 -0.36 -6.78
CA TYR A 867 -14.48 -1.51 -6.02
C TYR A 867 -15.58 -2.55 -5.74
N TYR A 868 -15.19 -3.73 -5.25
CA TYR A 868 -16.16 -4.78 -4.85
C TYR A 868 -16.92 -4.38 -3.57
N PRO A 869 -18.23 -4.72 -3.46
CA PRO A 869 -19.06 -4.42 -2.30
C PRO A 869 -18.40 -4.73 -0.95
N THR A 870 -18.65 -3.87 0.04
CA THR A 870 -17.91 -3.87 1.31
C THR A 870 -18.75 -4.19 2.54
N LEU A 871 -20.06 -4.00 2.46
CA LEU A 871 -21.00 -4.35 3.52
C LEU A 871 -21.34 -5.85 3.43
N PRO A 872 -21.49 -6.56 4.56
CA PRO A 872 -21.92 -7.96 4.56
C PRO A 872 -23.24 -8.17 3.81
N GLN A 873 -24.20 -7.25 4.01
CA GLN A 873 -25.55 -7.31 3.44
C GLN A 873 -25.55 -7.25 1.91
N GLU A 874 -24.63 -6.49 1.30
CA GLU A 874 -24.46 -6.43 -0.17
C GLU A 874 -23.97 -7.78 -0.72
N SER A 875 -23.10 -8.47 0.03
CA SER A 875 -22.63 -9.81 -0.33
C SER A 875 -23.72 -10.86 -0.15
N GLU A 876 -24.53 -10.75 0.91
CA GLU A 876 -25.69 -11.59 1.19
C GLU A 876 -26.79 -11.41 0.13
N GLU A 877 -27.00 -10.19 -0.39
CA GLU A 877 -27.96 -9.93 -1.48
C GLU A 877 -27.51 -10.58 -2.80
N ILE A 878 -26.21 -10.51 -3.15
CA ILE A 878 -25.65 -11.26 -4.29
C ILE A 878 -25.84 -12.78 -4.08
N ALA A 879 -25.56 -13.28 -2.88
CA ALA A 879 -25.72 -14.70 -2.55
C ALA A 879 -27.18 -15.18 -2.68
N GLY A 880 -28.13 -14.36 -2.24
CA GLY A 880 -29.56 -14.61 -2.40
C GLY A 880 -29.97 -14.71 -3.88
N TRP A 881 -29.57 -13.72 -4.69
CA TRP A 881 -29.87 -13.70 -6.12
C TRP A 881 -29.26 -14.89 -6.89
N ILE A 882 -28.02 -15.29 -6.55
CA ILE A 882 -27.41 -16.50 -7.13
C ILE A 882 -28.27 -17.75 -6.84
N LYS A 883 -28.76 -17.90 -5.60
CA LYS A 883 -29.57 -19.05 -5.19
C LYS A 883 -30.95 -19.05 -5.86
N GLU A 884 -31.57 -17.88 -6.01
CA GLU A 884 -32.83 -17.69 -6.74
C GLU A 884 -32.69 -18.13 -8.22
N VAL A 885 -31.69 -17.60 -8.93
CA VAL A 885 -31.43 -17.91 -10.35
C VAL A 885 -30.94 -19.35 -10.57
N MET A 886 -30.37 -20.00 -9.55
CA MET A 886 -29.98 -21.41 -9.62
C MET A 886 -31.13 -22.39 -9.31
N ALA A 887 -32.18 -21.93 -8.62
CA ALA A 887 -33.39 -22.70 -8.33
C ALA A 887 -34.44 -22.68 -9.47
N GLY A 888 -34.31 -21.74 -10.42
CA GLY A 888 -34.99 -21.74 -11.72
C GLY A 888 -34.28 -22.59 -12.78
#